data_AF-A0A1H3VNU4-F1
#
_entry.id   AF-A0A1H3VNU4-F1
#
_cell.length_a   1.000
_cell.length_b   1.000
_cell.length_c   1.000
_cell.angle_alpha   90.00
_cell.angle_beta   90.00
_cell.angle_gamma   90.00
#
_symmetry.space_group_name_H-M   'P 1'
#
loop_
_entity.id
_entity.type
_entity.pdbx_description
1 polymer ?
#
loop_
_entity_poly.entity_id
_entity_poly.type
_entity_poly.pdbx_seq_one_letter_code
_entity_poly.pdbx_strand_id
1 'polypeptide(L)'
;MLQFQEQNKMGGEKFHTPKTELTFSAESVTLTLAPGEVREGTFTIYGNSNDTITGFVLSSRLCMKCLTTTFSGSRDEISYRFDGTPFSEGDTVDGYFRIISNQDEYKLPFSVKFMRVSIDSSLGPVRNLYHFTNLARTNWKEACDVFYHPAFPTVFTASEKKEKELYRGLSARPSNMTNVEEFLVAIHKKAPVEFIPEKTDITIDLPLREEALVEEVLNIKRNGWGYTKLDVYTEGSFLRIAKHELDAQDFREGSCDLAFGIDPEGLHAGVNLGRLILRAPFKEISIQITVRYCASTALRTIHHREQKRIISSMMCAFEDFRAKKLSGREFTDSVSSSIRKLYDIDRNNTYVPLYKIHYLLTAHKNDDALFELQNFNRKLSGDIGNLPMFSIAQYDLEDDVAYSYRMYLTILCCEQTGEDPIYVNSVTNDALRELEDRSKRNPDNFWILWLLLYATGAIQERPASAWLELRDQFDLGTRSPILYLEAYALIQSNPAIMRELGEFEQQTLLYAAKHGILTYTVMTQVNYLAQREKSFSRKTLRILVRGYEEEGLAATKEETLASICTILIRGNETDSRYFPWYQKGVDAQLSITRLFDYYMMSMPDDYEGEIPQMVIMYFAYQSSLPYGRKAYLYRYLSEHRDQYAEVYEQYRQQMDQFTETALLQHRMDKDLAFLYEHYLTDGRALTSEIANAATSVIFTVKLTVTNPNVHRVVVLYERCREEQYYPITNGTCYLPIYGSDVQLFFEDDAGNRYASSVDYEISRMMDEKKLSEILMAYDTSSSGFDLYLSGLAGQEAMTEQGAARLRRLTDSSELVDEVRQQLQMKLLHYYHDRDDDRELDEYLLSMEPDRLDAEARAEVIQYMAIRGLNDKALAWLEQFGAFGVDGSALMRLCSRILYDEHIADDPAFSEIVHECFLKGKYDESLLAYMGAYFDGLTSELEEIRKACEGFGTDDYVLCRRMLIQILFTGVQLSSREEIIDHYMAGGADQELLSNAVAQSAHFYFTGDGQMSRQQFDLIAAYGREGVPIVDICRIAWLKDRAERSGEIADTELEVTRLFLQDLLAEGIIFPFFRQFIGVMPELQAYADETLVEYHAKHYISGAHILYHYAMEKNGTRDKYAAREMKEMYEGVYVTGFLLFFGEQMHYYITDDAAEKNVVESGTIGQDARIPEESDDRFGMINRISMLAALGRDEEALERISNYSHRAYLVKSIFEEYAAGEDGVH
;
A
#
# COMPACT_ATOMS: atom_id res chain seq x y z
N MET A 1 -39.20 -11.07 20.82
CA MET A 1 -40.04 -10.08 20.07
C MET A 1 -41.48 -10.59 19.85
N LEU A 2 -41.73 -11.89 20.04
CA LEU A 2 -43.06 -12.52 20.17
C LEU A 2 -43.81 -12.21 21.49
N GLN A 3 -43.49 -11.10 22.17
CA GLN A 3 -44.46 -10.47 23.08
C GLN A 3 -45.49 -9.78 22.20
N PHE A 4 -46.48 -10.54 21.75
CA PHE A 4 -47.74 -10.00 21.24
C PHE A 4 -48.34 -9.12 22.35
N GLN A 5 -47.98 -7.83 22.36
CA GLN A 5 -48.61 -6.78 23.17
C GLN A 5 -49.98 -6.34 22.60
N GLU A 6 -50.54 -7.12 21.68
CA GLU A 6 -51.97 -7.10 21.38
C GLU A 6 -52.55 -8.50 21.63
N GLN A 7 -52.76 -8.84 22.90
CA GLN A 7 -53.59 -9.98 23.34
C GLN A 7 -55.03 -9.96 22.78
N ASN A 8 -55.43 -8.96 21.98
CA ASN A 8 -56.83 -8.70 21.63
C ASN A 8 -57.14 -8.75 20.12
N LYS A 9 -56.27 -9.30 19.26
CA LYS A 9 -56.54 -9.37 17.80
C LYS A 9 -56.24 -10.71 17.12
N MET A 10 -56.03 -11.79 17.87
CA MET A 10 -55.82 -13.11 17.28
C MET A 10 -56.89 -14.07 17.77
N GLY A 11 -57.80 -14.44 16.85
CA GLY A 11 -58.94 -15.31 17.16
C GLY A 11 -60.29 -14.62 16.97
N GLY A 12 -60.58 -14.16 15.75
CA GLY A 12 -61.96 -14.06 15.27
C GLY A 12 -62.20 -15.14 14.22
N GLU A 13 -63.46 -15.35 13.84
CA GLU A 13 -64.01 -16.29 12.83
C GLU A 13 -63.40 -16.15 11.40
N LYS A 14 -62.07 -16.08 11.27
CA LYS A 14 -61.34 -15.87 10.02
C LYS A 14 -60.55 -17.09 9.56
N PHE A 15 -60.78 -18.27 10.14
CA PHE A 15 -60.16 -19.54 9.71
C PHE A 15 -60.55 -19.95 8.28
N HIS A 16 -61.58 -19.30 7.73
CA HIS A 16 -62.24 -19.62 6.47
C HIS A 16 -61.78 -18.75 5.30
N THR A 17 -60.89 -17.78 5.55
CA THR A 17 -60.38 -16.89 4.51
C THR A 17 -59.46 -17.70 3.58
N PRO A 18 -59.71 -17.76 2.26
CA PRO A 18 -58.83 -18.47 1.34
C PRO A 18 -57.43 -17.87 1.39
N LYS A 19 -56.45 -18.69 1.73
CA LYS A 19 -55.05 -18.28 1.80
C LYS A 19 -54.55 -17.88 0.42
N THR A 20 -53.96 -16.70 0.30
CA THR A 20 -53.26 -16.30 -0.92
C THR A 20 -51.76 -16.57 -0.79
N GLU A 21 -51.18 -17.22 -1.79
CA GLU A 21 -49.73 -17.44 -1.85
C GLU A 21 -49.00 -16.10 -2.00
N LEU A 22 -48.05 -15.83 -1.09
CA LEU A 22 -47.17 -14.68 -1.21
C LEU A 22 -46.13 -14.92 -2.30
N THR A 23 -45.86 -13.88 -3.09
CA THR A 23 -44.79 -13.90 -4.10
C THR A 23 -43.71 -12.90 -3.74
N PHE A 24 -42.47 -13.20 -4.13
CA PHE A 24 -41.30 -12.41 -3.78
C PHE A 24 -40.65 -11.84 -5.04
N SER A 25 -40.02 -10.67 -4.92
CA SER A 25 -39.28 -10.07 -6.05
C SER A 25 -38.08 -10.92 -6.52
N ALA A 26 -37.63 -11.87 -5.69
CA ALA A 26 -36.53 -12.78 -5.98
C ALA A 26 -36.81 -14.15 -5.34
N GLU A 27 -36.42 -15.23 -6.02
CA GLU A 27 -36.46 -16.60 -5.48
C GLU A 27 -35.32 -16.87 -4.49
N SER A 28 -34.22 -16.12 -4.61
CA SER A 28 -33.08 -16.15 -3.69
C SER A 28 -32.31 -14.84 -3.76
N VAL A 29 -31.67 -14.45 -2.65
CA VAL A 29 -30.78 -13.30 -2.60
C VAL A 29 -29.34 -13.77 -2.83
N THR A 30 -28.74 -13.39 -3.95
CA THR A 30 -27.34 -13.74 -4.26
C THR A 30 -26.45 -12.52 -4.23
N LEU A 31 -25.41 -12.55 -3.41
CA LEU A 31 -24.45 -11.45 -3.26
C LEU A 31 -23.05 -11.95 -3.61
N THR A 32 -22.31 -11.12 -4.35
CA THR A 32 -20.87 -11.29 -4.55
C THR A 32 -20.19 -10.08 -3.95
N LEU A 33 -19.43 -10.27 -2.87
CA LEU A 33 -18.84 -9.19 -2.08
C LEU A 33 -17.33 -9.35 -1.95
N ALA A 34 -16.64 -8.26 -1.66
CA ALA A 34 -15.27 -8.30 -1.15
C ALA A 34 -15.26 -8.59 0.37
N PRO A 35 -14.21 -9.23 0.90
CA PRO A 35 -14.01 -9.31 2.35
C PRO A 35 -14.06 -7.92 3.01
N GLY A 36 -14.78 -7.80 4.12
CA GLY A 36 -14.97 -6.51 4.82
C GLY A 36 -16.04 -5.58 4.23
N GLU A 37 -16.64 -5.92 3.09
CA GLU A 37 -17.67 -5.09 2.47
C GLU A 37 -19.02 -5.25 3.19
N VAL A 38 -19.64 -4.12 3.54
CA VAL A 38 -21.02 -4.08 4.06
C VAL A 38 -21.94 -3.72 2.90
N ARG A 39 -22.95 -4.55 2.65
CA ARG A 39 -23.89 -4.36 1.53
C ARG A 39 -25.33 -4.31 2.02
N GLU A 40 -26.03 -3.26 1.63
CA GLU A 40 -27.49 -3.16 1.81
C GLU A 40 -28.20 -3.56 0.52
N GLY A 41 -29.36 -4.17 0.68
CA GLY A 41 -30.23 -4.54 -0.42
C GLY A 41 -31.67 -4.64 0.05
N THR A 42 -32.56 -4.88 -0.91
CA THR A 42 -33.98 -5.01 -0.64
C THR A 42 -34.59 -6.15 -1.44
N PHE A 43 -35.64 -6.75 -0.90
CA PHE A 43 -36.57 -7.59 -1.66
C PHE A 43 -38.00 -7.18 -1.33
N THR A 44 -38.91 -7.34 -2.27
CA THR A 44 -40.32 -6.96 -2.09
C THR A 44 -41.16 -8.20 -1.86
N ILE A 45 -42.04 -8.14 -0.87
CA ILE A 45 -43.10 -9.12 -0.63
C ILE A 45 -44.36 -8.60 -1.31
N TYR A 46 -44.98 -9.43 -2.13
CA TYR A 46 -46.24 -9.14 -2.81
C TYR A 46 -47.30 -10.11 -2.33
N GLY A 47 -48.50 -9.60 -2.06
CA GLY A 47 -49.68 -10.44 -2.07
C GLY A 47 -50.89 -9.72 -2.61
N ASN A 48 -52.07 -10.29 -2.35
CA ASN A 48 -53.27 -9.90 -3.08
C ASN A 48 -53.73 -8.47 -2.76
N SER A 49 -54.29 -7.78 -3.75
CA SER A 49 -54.69 -6.38 -3.62
C SER A 49 -55.88 -6.16 -2.67
N ASN A 50 -56.65 -7.22 -2.41
CA ASN A 50 -57.86 -7.18 -1.60
C ASN A 50 -57.64 -7.60 -0.14
N ASP A 51 -56.46 -8.11 0.22
CA ASP A 51 -56.16 -8.66 1.54
C ASP A 51 -55.17 -7.79 2.32
N THR A 52 -55.42 -7.61 3.62
CA THR A 52 -54.45 -6.99 4.53
C THR A 52 -53.46 -8.04 5.01
N ILE A 53 -52.29 -8.07 4.39
CA ILE A 53 -51.20 -8.98 4.76
C ILE A 53 -50.37 -8.33 5.85
N THR A 54 -50.01 -9.09 6.87
CA THR A 54 -49.18 -8.64 7.98
C THR A 54 -48.25 -9.76 8.38
N GLY A 55 -46.99 -9.43 8.68
CA GLY A 55 -46.01 -10.41 9.11
C GLY A 55 -44.72 -9.79 9.57
N PHE A 56 -43.74 -10.65 9.85
CA PHE A 56 -42.40 -10.27 10.26
C PHE A 56 -41.34 -11.11 9.54
N VAL A 57 -40.13 -10.56 9.49
CA VAL A 57 -38.97 -11.14 8.82
C VAL A 57 -37.81 -11.22 9.79
N LEU A 58 -37.27 -12.43 9.95
CA LEU A 58 -36.06 -12.71 10.72
C LEU A 58 -34.98 -13.27 9.78
N SER A 59 -33.72 -13.22 10.21
CA SER A 59 -32.59 -13.77 9.47
C SER A 59 -32.02 -14.96 10.21
N SER A 60 -31.64 -16.01 9.48
CA SER A 60 -31.01 -17.21 10.04
C SER A 60 -29.52 -17.03 10.40
N ARG A 61 -28.93 -15.85 10.15
CA ARG A 61 -27.51 -15.56 10.40
C ARG A 61 -27.35 -14.16 10.99
N LEU A 62 -26.48 -14.03 11.99
CA LEU A 62 -26.15 -12.74 12.62
C LEU A 62 -25.52 -11.73 11.65
N CYS A 63 -24.70 -12.19 10.70
CA CYS A 63 -24.08 -11.34 9.68
C CYS A 63 -25.09 -10.77 8.66
N MET A 64 -26.33 -11.27 8.64
CA MET A 64 -27.41 -10.76 7.80
C MET A 64 -28.46 -10.09 8.68
N LYS A 65 -28.41 -8.76 8.79
CA LYS A 65 -29.32 -7.97 9.59
C LYS A 65 -30.53 -7.53 8.78
N CYS A 66 -31.73 -7.94 9.20
CA CYS A 66 -32.96 -7.40 8.65
C CYS A 66 -33.20 -5.98 9.23
N LEU A 67 -33.27 -4.97 8.35
CA LEU A 67 -33.53 -3.57 8.75
C LEU A 67 -35.04 -3.31 8.86
N THR A 68 -35.84 -3.98 8.02
CA THR A 68 -37.31 -3.94 8.04
C THR A 68 -37.85 -5.26 8.57
N THR A 69 -38.03 -5.39 9.89
CA THR A 69 -38.43 -6.66 10.51
C THR A 69 -39.92 -6.94 10.49
N THR A 70 -40.77 -5.98 10.12
CA THR A 70 -42.24 -6.13 10.05
C THR A 70 -42.76 -5.55 8.75
N PHE A 71 -43.82 -6.14 8.20
CA PHE A 71 -44.44 -5.66 6.97
C PHE A 71 -45.97 -5.67 7.06
N SER A 72 -46.61 -4.74 6.35
CA SER A 72 -48.07 -4.64 6.29
C SER A 72 -48.58 -4.06 4.96
N GLY A 73 -49.67 -4.63 4.43
CA GLY A 73 -50.32 -4.21 3.20
C GLY A 73 -50.14 -5.21 2.05
N SER A 74 -50.62 -4.87 0.86
CA SER A 74 -50.56 -5.76 -0.31
C SER A 74 -49.17 -5.83 -0.97
N ARG A 75 -48.28 -4.89 -0.64
CA ARG A 75 -46.90 -4.81 -1.12
C ARG A 75 -46.06 -4.09 -0.09
N ASP A 76 -44.92 -4.68 0.28
CA ASP A 76 -43.96 -4.03 1.18
C ASP A 76 -42.52 -4.39 0.82
N GLU A 77 -41.58 -3.50 1.14
CA GLU A 77 -40.16 -3.63 0.79
C GLU A 77 -39.32 -3.93 2.03
N ILE A 78 -38.72 -5.12 2.05
CA ILE A 78 -37.87 -5.58 3.14
C ILE A 78 -36.44 -5.18 2.86
N SER A 79 -35.91 -4.26 3.68
CA SER A 79 -34.51 -3.86 3.63
C SER A 79 -33.65 -4.76 4.50
N TYR A 80 -32.48 -5.16 4.00
CA TYR A 80 -31.49 -5.94 4.73
C TYR A 80 -30.10 -5.35 4.57
N ARG A 81 -29.22 -5.65 5.53
CA ARG A 81 -27.80 -5.31 5.53
C ARG A 81 -26.99 -6.57 5.84
N PHE A 82 -26.08 -6.90 4.94
CA PHE A 82 -25.12 -7.97 5.15
C PHE A 82 -23.75 -7.39 5.54
N ASP A 83 -23.16 -7.90 6.61
CA ASP A 83 -21.84 -7.52 7.11
C ASP A 83 -20.78 -8.55 6.69
N GLY A 84 -19.90 -8.15 5.77
CA GLY A 84 -18.81 -8.97 5.26
C GLY A 84 -17.53 -8.97 6.09
N THR A 85 -17.47 -8.24 7.21
CA THR A 85 -16.28 -8.17 8.08
C THR A 85 -15.78 -9.51 8.63
N PRO A 86 -16.63 -10.51 8.94
CA PRO A 86 -16.16 -11.76 9.53
C PRO A 86 -15.53 -12.76 8.57
N PHE A 87 -15.53 -12.48 7.26
CA PHE A 87 -15.24 -13.48 6.23
C PHE A 87 -14.00 -13.14 5.41
N SER A 88 -13.35 -14.18 4.91
CA SER A 88 -12.13 -14.14 4.12
C SER A 88 -12.41 -14.40 2.63
N GLU A 89 -11.42 -14.13 1.77
CA GLU A 89 -11.51 -14.45 0.34
C GLU A 89 -11.76 -15.96 0.14
N GLY A 90 -12.75 -16.31 -0.68
CA GLY A 90 -13.12 -17.71 -0.97
C GLY A 90 -14.24 -18.26 -0.10
N ASP A 91 -14.60 -17.58 0.99
CA ASP A 91 -15.71 -18.01 1.86
C ASP A 91 -17.05 -17.93 1.13
N THR A 92 -17.95 -18.85 1.49
CA THR A 92 -19.34 -18.84 1.07
C THR A 92 -20.23 -18.95 2.29
N VAL A 93 -21.19 -18.04 2.39
CA VAL A 93 -22.13 -17.97 3.51
C VAL A 93 -23.53 -18.21 2.99
N ASP A 94 -24.12 -19.30 3.44
CA ASP A 94 -25.49 -19.67 3.11
C ASP A 94 -26.40 -19.51 4.34
N GLY A 95 -27.58 -18.96 4.10
CA GLY A 95 -28.62 -18.73 5.09
C GLY A 95 -29.97 -18.46 4.41
N TYR A 96 -30.94 -18.01 5.19
CA TYR A 96 -32.27 -17.66 4.69
C TYR A 96 -32.95 -16.61 5.57
N PHE A 97 -33.90 -15.89 4.98
CA PHE A 97 -34.87 -15.11 5.72
C PHE A 97 -36.07 -15.98 6.10
N ARG A 98 -36.46 -15.92 7.37
CA ARG A 98 -37.68 -16.51 7.93
C ARG A 98 -38.79 -15.49 7.79
N ILE A 99 -39.78 -15.77 6.94
CA ILE A 99 -40.90 -14.87 6.69
C ILE A 99 -42.13 -15.51 7.32
N ILE A 100 -42.66 -14.90 8.38
CA ILE A 100 -43.81 -15.41 9.14
C ILE A 100 -44.95 -14.42 8.94
N SER A 101 -45.99 -14.84 8.23
CA SER A 101 -47.11 -13.98 7.83
C SER A 101 -48.45 -14.57 8.23
N ASN A 102 -49.50 -13.75 8.22
CA ASN A 102 -50.88 -14.20 8.43
C ASN A 102 -51.46 -15.06 7.28
N GLN A 103 -50.68 -15.34 6.23
CA GLN A 103 -51.10 -16.17 5.09
C GLN A 103 -50.39 -17.54 5.12
N ASP A 104 -49.07 -17.52 5.30
CA ASP A 104 -48.22 -18.71 5.42
C ASP A 104 -46.81 -18.35 5.96
N GLU A 105 -45.96 -19.36 6.08
CA GLU A 105 -44.53 -19.21 6.39
C GLU A 105 -43.63 -19.53 5.18
N TYR A 106 -42.60 -18.72 4.96
CA TYR A 106 -41.67 -18.88 3.83
C TYR A 106 -40.21 -18.83 4.25
N LYS A 107 -39.37 -19.63 3.57
CA LYS A 107 -37.91 -19.57 3.62
C LYS A 107 -37.40 -18.93 2.34
N LEU A 108 -36.88 -17.71 2.42
CA LEU A 108 -36.23 -17.05 1.29
C LEU A 108 -34.70 -17.21 1.42
N PRO A 109 -34.06 -18.10 0.64
CA PRO A 109 -32.64 -18.37 0.78
C PRO A 109 -31.78 -17.19 0.33
N PHE A 110 -30.61 -17.05 0.95
CA PHE A 110 -29.55 -16.18 0.48
C PHE A 110 -28.19 -16.90 0.46
N SER A 111 -27.36 -16.53 -0.51
CA SER A 111 -26.00 -17.04 -0.66
C SER A 111 -25.05 -15.89 -0.96
N VAL A 112 -24.02 -15.72 -0.13
CA VAL A 112 -23.02 -14.68 -0.27
C VAL A 112 -21.67 -15.32 -0.57
N LYS A 113 -21.05 -14.91 -1.68
CA LYS A 113 -19.73 -15.38 -2.09
C LYS A 113 -18.71 -14.27 -1.97
N PHE A 114 -17.62 -14.53 -1.25
CA PHE A 114 -16.52 -13.59 -1.09
C PHE A 114 -15.48 -13.80 -2.18
N MET A 115 -15.46 -12.88 -3.14
CA MET A 115 -14.57 -12.95 -4.29
C MET A 115 -13.45 -11.93 -4.17
N ARG A 116 -12.33 -12.24 -4.82
CA ARG A 116 -11.21 -11.32 -4.96
C ARG A 116 -11.65 -10.04 -5.64
N VAL A 117 -11.37 -8.90 -5.01
CA VAL A 117 -11.58 -7.57 -5.64
C VAL A 117 -10.75 -7.53 -6.92
N SER A 118 -11.42 -7.45 -8.06
CA SER A 118 -10.77 -7.21 -9.35
C SER A 118 -10.79 -5.72 -9.67
N ILE A 119 -9.66 -5.20 -10.13
CA ILE A 119 -9.57 -3.83 -10.60
C ILE A 119 -9.97 -3.81 -12.07
N ASP A 120 -11.03 -3.09 -12.42
CA ASP A 120 -11.45 -2.94 -13.81
C ASP A 120 -10.51 -1.98 -14.55
N SER A 121 -10.12 -2.36 -15.78
CA SER A 121 -9.32 -1.53 -16.69
C SER A 121 -9.93 -1.53 -18.09
N SER A 122 -9.42 -0.66 -18.97
CA SER A 122 -9.81 -0.56 -20.38
C SER A 122 -9.61 -1.86 -21.17
N LEU A 123 -8.74 -2.76 -20.67
CA LEU A 123 -8.48 -4.08 -21.25
C LEU A 123 -9.22 -5.22 -20.54
N GLY A 124 -10.13 -4.90 -19.61
CA GLY A 124 -10.84 -5.84 -18.75
C GLY A 124 -10.26 -5.93 -17.33
N PRO A 125 -10.70 -6.89 -16.50
CA PRO A 125 -10.30 -6.98 -15.10
C PRO A 125 -8.84 -7.42 -14.92
N VAL A 126 -8.09 -6.65 -14.14
CA VAL A 126 -6.70 -6.94 -13.76
C VAL A 126 -6.72 -7.92 -12.58
N ARG A 127 -6.37 -9.19 -12.87
CA ARG A 127 -6.42 -10.30 -11.89
C ARG A 127 -5.05 -10.85 -11.49
N ASN A 128 -4.01 -10.54 -12.26
CA ASN A 128 -2.66 -11.06 -12.07
C ASN A 128 -1.63 -10.10 -12.69
N LEU A 129 -0.35 -10.32 -12.39
CA LEU A 129 0.76 -9.49 -12.90
C LEU A 129 0.87 -9.50 -14.43
N TYR A 130 0.40 -10.55 -15.11
CA TYR A 130 0.39 -10.60 -16.58
C TYR A 130 -0.62 -9.60 -17.18
N HIS A 131 -1.84 -9.53 -16.62
CA HIS A 131 -2.85 -8.53 -17.02
C HIS A 131 -2.33 -7.12 -16.77
N PHE A 132 -1.71 -6.88 -15.61
CA PHE A 132 -1.10 -5.60 -15.27
C PHE A 132 0.02 -5.19 -16.23
N THR A 133 0.93 -6.12 -16.56
CA THR A 133 2.04 -5.86 -17.49
C THR A 133 1.53 -5.50 -18.90
N ASN A 134 0.48 -6.19 -19.37
CA ASN A 134 -0.15 -5.88 -20.65
C ASN A 134 -0.83 -4.51 -20.64
N LEU A 135 -1.52 -4.15 -19.55
CA LEU A 135 -2.09 -2.82 -19.37
C LEU A 135 -1.00 -1.75 -19.42
N ALA A 136 0.11 -1.93 -18.69
CA ALA A 136 1.23 -1.00 -18.71
C ALA A 136 1.84 -0.83 -20.11
N ARG A 137 1.88 -1.91 -20.91
CA ARG A 137 2.39 -1.86 -22.28
C ARG A 137 1.50 -1.07 -23.24
N THR A 138 0.18 -1.12 -23.03
CA THR A 138 -0.80 -0.47 -23.92
C THR A 138 -1.17 0.94 -23.45
N ASN A 139 -1.37 1.13 -22.15
CA ASN A 139 -1.76 2.39 -21.53
C ASN A 139 -1.01 2.60 -20.20
N TRP A 140 0.14 3.28 -20.27
CA TRP A 140 1.01 3.50 -19.11
C TRP A 140 0.35 4.33 -17.99
N LYS A 141 -0.43 5.36 -18.34
CA LYS A 141 -1.08 6.23 -17.35
C LYS A 141 -2.09 5.46 -16.51
N GLU A 142 -2.95 4.70 -17.17
CA GLU A 142 -3.95 3.86 -16.49
C GLU A 142 -3.31 2.76 -15.65
N ALA A 143 -2.20 2.18 -16.12
CA ALA A 143 -1.45 1.23 -15.31
C ALA A 143 -0.88 1.86 -14.03
N CYS A 144 -0.42 3.12 -14.06
CA CYS A 144 -0.03 3.82 -12.85
C CYS A 144 -1.22 3.98 -11.88
N ASP A 145 -2.41 4.34 -12.38
CA ASP A 145 -3.60 4.47 -11.55
C ASP A 145 -3.99 3.12 -10.90
N VAL A 146 -3.92 2.02 -11.67
CA VAL A 146 -4.17 0.66 -11.18
C VAL A 146 -3.12 0.24 -10.14
N PHE A 147 -1.84 0.55 -10.37
CA PHE A 147 -0.75 0.21 -9.44
C PHE A 147 -0.95 0.84 -8.06
N TYR A 148 -1.44 2.07 -8.00
CA TYR A 148 -1.69 2.77 -6.73
C TYR A 148 -3.10 2.55 -6.17
N HIS A 149 -3.91 1.69 -6.79
CA HIS A 149 -5.23 1.36 -6.29
C HIS A 149 -5.13 0.55 -4.97
N PRO A 150 -5.94 0.82 -3.94
CA PRO A 150 -5.87 0.10 -2.65
C PRO A 150 -6.01 -1.43 -2.78
N ALA A 151 -6.73 -1.88 -3.81
CA ALA A 151 -6.90 -3.31 -4.11
C ALA A 151 -5.74 -3.94 -4.90
N PHE A 152 -4.71 -3.21 -5.32
CA PHE A 152 -3.60 -3.79 -6.09
C PHE A 152 -2.86 -4.96 -5.40
N PRO A 153 -2.73 -5.01 -4.06
CA PRO A 153 -2.19 -6.19 -3.37
C PRO A 153 -2.93 -7.50 -3.68
N THR A 154 -4.19 -7.45 -4.12
CA THR A 154 -4.95 -8.65 -4.53
C THR A 154 -4.52 -9.18 -5.90
N VAL A 155 -3.66 -8.48 -6.65
CA VAL A 155 -3.12 -8.95 -7.93
C VAL A 155 -2.07 -10.05 -7.73
N PHE A 156 -1.41 -10.10 -6.57
CA PHE A 156 -0.37 -11.08 -6.26
C PHE A 156 -0.97 -12.44 -5.87
N THR A 157 -0.30 -13.53 -6.25
CA THR A 157 -0.61 -14.88 -5.80
C THR A 157 0.19 -15.25 -4.54
N ALA A 158 -0.22 -16.29 -3.81
CA ALA A 158 0.50 -16.75 -2.61
C ALA A 158 1.97 -17.16 -2.86
N SER A 159 2.31 -17.53 -4.11
CA SER A 159 3.68 -17.82 -4.54
C SER A 159 4.55 -16.59 -4.83
N GLU A 160 3.95 -15.41 -5.03
CA GLU A 160 4.62 -14.17 -5.46
C GLU A 160 4.93 -13.24 -4.27
N LYS A 161 5.46 -13.81 -3.18
CA LYS A 161 5.78 -13.06 -1.95
C LYS A 161 6.84 -11.98 -2.20
N LYS A 162 7.88 -12.29 -2.97
CA LYS A 162 8.97 -11.34 -3.26
C LYS A 162 8.48 -10.13 -4.05
N GLU A 163 7.59 -10.37 -5.01
CA GLU A 163 6.97 -9.33 -5.83
C GLU A 163 6.03 -8.45 -4.98
N LYS A 164 5.28 -9.03 -4.03
CA LYS A 164 4.44 -8.29 -3.08
C LYS A 164 5.30 -7.35 -2.21
N GLU A 165 6.46 -7.80 -1.73
CA GLU A 165 7.40 -6.95 -0.95
C GLU A 165 8.03 -5.83 -1.81
N LEU A 166 8.41 -6.13 -3.06
CA LEU A 166 8.87 -5.10 -4.00
C LEU A 166 7.79 -4.04 -4.24
N TYR A 167 6.55 -4.47 -4.43
CA TYR A 167 5.41 -3.56 -4.54
C TYR A 167 5.24 -2.69 -3.30
N ARG A 168 5.31 -3.30 -2.11
CA ARG A 168 5.16 -2.59 -0.84
C ARG A 168 6.16 -1.46 -0.69
N GLY A 169 7.44 -1.69 -0.99
CA GLY A 169 8.46 -0.64 -0.93
C GLY A 169 8.38 0.39 -2.06
N LEU A 170 7.95 0.01 -3.28
CA LEU A 170 7.88 0.93 -4.42
C LEU A 170 6.57 1.76 -4.44
N SER A 171 5.48 1.24 -3.86
CA SER A 171 4.17 1.91 -3.82
C SER A 171 4.02 2.95 -2.70
N ALA A 172 4.96 3.03 -1.75
CA ALA A 172 4.88 3.90 -0.58
C ALA A 172 4.70 5.40 -0.91
N ARG A 173 5.18 5.85 -2.07
CA ARG A 173 4.92 7.21 -2.59
C ARG A 173 3.90 7.14 -3.72
N PRO A 174 2.65 7.61 -3.50
CA PRO A 174 1.60 7.58 -4.51
C PRO A 174 1.98 8.35 -5.77
N SER A 175 1.53 7.87 -6.93
CA SER A 175 1.68 8.52 -8.25
C SER A 175 3.12 8.66 -8.78
N ASN A 176 4.11 7.94 -8.22
CA ASN A 176 5.47 7.95 -8.76
C ASN A 176 5.62 6.97 -9.93
N MET A 177 5.58 7.48 -11.17
CA MET A 177 5.72 6.68 -12.39
C MET A 177 7.09 5.97 -12.50
N THR A 178 8.15 6.52 -11.91
CA THR A 178 9.48 5.90 -11.85
C THR A 178 9.46 4.62 -11.01
N ASN A 179 8.69 4.61 -9.92
CA ASN A 179 8.58 3.44 -9.06
C ASN A 179 7.78 2.30 -9.73
N VAL A 180 6.79 2.63 -10.57
CA VAL A 180 6.05 1.65 -11.38
C VAL A 180 6.97 1.01 -12.43
N GLU A 181 7.81 1.83 -13.06
CA GLU A 181 8.84 1.39 -13.99
C GLU A 181 9.87 0.47 -13.30
N GLU A 182 10.41 0.89 -12.17
CA GLU A 182 11.33 0.08 -11.35
C GLU A 182 10.69 -1.24 -10.93
N PHE A 183 9.41 -1.23 -10.55
CA PHE A 183 8.70 -2.45 -10.16
C PHE A 183 8.68 -3.48 -11.29
N LEU A 184 8.29 -3.07 -12.50
CA LEU A 184 8.22 -3.96 -13.67
C LEU A 184 9.60 -4.51 -14.07
N VAL A 185 10.66 -3.72 -13.88
CA VAL A 185 12.05 -4.13 -14.10
C VAL A 185 12.51 -5.13 -13.04
N ALA A 186 12.26 -4.84 -11.75
CA ALA A 186 12.68 -5.66 -10.62
C ALA A 186 12.00 -7.04 -10.62
N ILE A 187 10.74 -7.14 -11.07
CA ILE A 187 10.03 -8.43 -11.24
C ILE A 187 10.36 -9.15 -12.57
N HIS A 188 11.31 -8.63 -13.34
CA HIS A 188 11.77 -9.15 -14.64
C HIS A 188 10.68 -9.30 -15.71
N LYS A 189 9.58 -8.54 -15.62
CA LYS A 189 8.54 -8.48 -16.66
C LYS A 189 8.86 -7.46 -17.76
N LYS A 190 9.88 -6.63 -17.54
CA LYS A 190 10.31 -5.56 -18.42
C LYS A 190 11.84 -5.39 -18.37
N ALA A 191 12.45 -5.04 -19.50
CA ALA A 191 13.84 -4.62 -19.54
C ALA A 191 13.99 -3.11 -19.19
N PRO A 192 15.09 -2.69 -18.53
CA PRO A 192 15.38 -1.29 -18.27
C PRO A 192 15.41 -0.45 -19.57
N VAL A 193 14.91 0.78 -19.49
CA VAL A 193 15.02 1.75 -20.61
C VAL A 193 16.41 2.35 -20.62
N GLU A 194 17.11 2.21 -21.73
CA GLU A 194 18.40 2.80 -22.02
C GLU A 194 18.27 3.81 -23.17
N PHE A 195 18.98 4.93 -23.02
CA PHE A 195 19.13 5.96 -24.03
C PHE A 195 20.53 5.88 -24.62
N ILE A 196 20.61 5.66 -25.93
CA ILE A 196 21.86 5.46 -26.65
C ILE A 196 22.00 6.61 -27.67
N PRO A 197 22.85 7.61 -27.42
CA PRO A 197 23.15 8.63 -28.42
C PRO A 197 23.95 8.02 -29.57
N GLU A 198 23.74 8.51 -30.79
CA GLU A 198 24.48 8.06 -31.98
C GLU A 198 25.99 8.34 -31.86
N LYS A 199 26.36 9.46 -31.23
CA LYS A 199 27.74 9.94 -31.06
C LYS A 199 27.96 10.44 -29.64
N THR A 200 29.11 10.09 -29.06
CA THR A 200 29.58 10.60 -27.75
C THR A 200 30.58 11.75 -27.90
N ASP A 201 31.12 11.97 -29.10
CA ASP A 201 32.06 13.04 -29.42
C ASP A 201 31.64 13.72 -30.73
N ILE A 202 31.39 15.02 -30.67
CA ILE A 202 30.95 15.84 -31.81
C ILE A 202 31.98 16.94 -32.03
N THR A 203 32.55 17.02 -33.23
CA THR A 203 33.49 18.08 -33.63
C THR A 203 32.89 18.89 -34.77
N ILE A 204 32.85 20.21 -34.60
CA ILE A 204 32.22 21.15 -35.56
C ILE A 204 33.22 22.27 -35.86
N ASP A 205 33.48 22.49 -37.15
CA ASP A 205 34.37 23.54 -37.62
C ASP A 205 33.53 24.73 -38.14
N LEU A 206 33.66 25.89 -37.48
CA LEU A 206 32.90 27.11 -37.81
C LEU A 206 33.82 28.24 -38.32
N PRO A 207 33.44 28.94 -39.41
CA PRO A 207 34.17 30.10 -39.90
C PRO A 207 33.93 31.33 -39.00
N LEU A 208 34.95 32.20 -38.84
CA LEU A 208 34.89 33.40 -37.96
C LEU A 208 33.89 34.50 -38.39
N ARG A 209 33.00 34.24 -39.35
CA ARG A 209 31.95 35.16 -39.85
C ARG A 209 30.54 34.57 -39.73
N GLU A 210 30.39 33.43 -39.07
CA GLU A 210 29.09 32.89 -38.74
C GLU A 210 28.50 33.76 -37.60
N GLU A 211 27.52 34.59 -37.93
CA GLU A 211 26.77 35.43 -36.97
C GLU A 211 25.41 34.78 -36.61
N ALA A 212 25.02 33.72 -37.33
CA ALA A 212 23.78 32.99 -37.10
C ALA A 212 24.01 31.80 -36.14
N LEU A 213 23.00 31.51 -35.32
CA LEU A 213 22.94 30.29 -34.53
C LEU A 213 23.07 29.07 -35.46
N VAL A 214 24.05 28.20 -35.21
CA VAL A 214 24.21 26.96 -35.97
C VAL A 214 23.46 25.85 -35.25
N GLU A 215 22.43 25.31 -35.88
CA GLU A 215 21.66 24.18 -35.35
C GLU A 215 22.26 22.85 -35.80
N GLU A 216 22.54 21.98 -34.83
CA GLU A 216 22.95 20.60 -35.05
C GLU A 216 21.96 19.66 -34.37
N VAL A 217 21.88 18.44 -34.89
CA VAL A 217 20.93 17.43 -34.41
C VAL A 217 21.68 16.20 -33.92
N LEU A 218 21.40 15.81 -32.67
CA LEU A 218 21.86 14.55 -32.10
C LEU A 218 20.72 13.54 -32.08
N ASN A 219 20.89 12.43 -32.79
CA ASN A 219 19.95 11.32 -32.72
C ASN A 219 20.18 10.50 -31.44
N ILE A 220 19.09 10.26 -30.69
CA ILE A 220 19.06 9.46 -29.47
C ILE A 220 18.09 8.30 -29.69
N LYS A 221 18.56 7.06 -29.48
CA LYS A 221 17.72 5.86 -29.53
C LYS A 221 17.29 5.46 -28.12
N ARG A 222 16.02 5.11 -27.97
CA ARG A 222 15.43 4.54 -26.75
C ARG A 222 15.11 3.08 -27.00
N ASN A 223 15.59 2.17 -26.15
CA ASN A 223 15.17 0.78 -26.20
C ASN A 223 13.89 0.55 -25.36
N GLY A 224 13.07 -0.42 -25.75
CA GLY A 224 11.90 -0.83 -24.97
C GLY A 224 10.72 0.16 -24.96
N TRP A 225 9.87 -0.02 -23.96
CA TRP A 225 8.64 0.73 -23.67
C TRP A 225 8.66 1.19 -22.21
N GLY A 226 7.68 1.96 -21.73
CA GLY A 226 7.56 2.34 -20.31
C GLY A 226 7.70 3.84 -20.04
N TYR A 227 7.95 4.19 -18.77
CA TYR A 227 8.14 5.58 -18.37
C TYR A 227 9.41 6.16 -19.02
N THR A 228 9.30 7.34 -19.63
CA THR A 228 10.40 8.00 -20.35
C THR A 228 10.51 9.42 -19.86
N LYS A 229 11.62 9.72 -19.18
CA LYS A 229 12.03 11.06 -18.79
C LYS A 229 13.55 11.16 -18.94
N LEU A 230 14.00 12.04 -19.81
CA LEU A 230 15.42 12.29 -20.06
C LEU A 230 15.69 13.79 -19.98
N ASP A 231 16.45 14.22 -18.97
CA ASP A 231 16.82 15.62 -18.79
C ASP A 231 18.09 15.93 -19.57
N VAL A 232 18.16 17.13 -20.15
CA VAL A 232 19.30 17.57 -20.96
C VAL A 232 19.89 18.87 -20.43
N TYR A 233 21.18 18.80 -20.10
CA TYR A 233 21.97 19.92 -19.62
C TYR A 233 23.12 20.24 -20.58
N THR A 234 23.56 21.49 -20.57
CA THR A 234 24.66 22.00 -21.39
C THR A 234 25.75 22.60 -20.51
N GLU A 235 27.00 22.16 -20.68
CA GLU A 235 28.18 22.82 -20.13
C GLU A 235 28.91 23.57 -21.24
N GLY A 236 29.04 24.89 -21.09
CA GLY A 236 29.67 25.78 -22.08
C GLY A 236 28.70 26.88 -22.51
N SER A 237 29.12 28.14 -22.36
CA SER A 237 28.28 29.32 -22.60
C SER A 237 27.80 29.49 -24.05
N PHE A 238 28.41 28.77 -24.99
CA PHE A 238 28.08 28.82 -26.43
C PHE A 238 27.04 27.77 -26.85
N LEU A 239 26.60 26.87 -25.97
CA LEU A 239 25.60 25.85 -26.28
C LEU A 239 24.22 26.30 -25.82
N ARG A 240 23.21 26.15 -26.68
CA ARG A 240 21.80 26.37 -26.37
C ARG A 240 20.99 25.15 -26.77
N ILE A 241 19.93 24.85 -26.03
CA ILE A 241 19.04 23.75 -26.35
C ILE A 241 17.58 24.20 -26.31
N ALA A 242 16.77 23.70 -27.22
CA ALA A 242 15.37 24.11 -27.33
C ALA A 242 14.47 23.44 -26.29
N LYS A 243 14.80 22.20 -25.90
CA LYS A 243 14.03 21.40 -24.95
C LYS A 243 14.97 20.74 -23.94
N HIS A 244 14.73 21.00 -22.65
CA HIS A 244 15.55 20.50 -21.53
C HIS A 244 15.04 19.18 -20.95
N GLU A 245 13.83 18.75 -21.30
CA GLU A 245 13.21 17.51 -20.82
C GLU A 245 12.55 16.80 -22.00
N LEU A 246 12.94 15.55 -22.22
CA LEU A 246 12.38 14.70 -23.28
C LEU A 246 11.47 13.63 -22.66
N ASP A 247 10.27 13.50 -23.22
CA ASP A 247 9.23 12.56 -22.78
C ASP A 247 8.98 11.47 -23.84
N ALA A 248 8.04 10.56 -23.58
CA ALA A 248 7.72 9.48 -24.51
C ALA A 248 7.16 9.95 -25.87
N GLN A 249 6.61 11.15 -25.99
CA GLN A 249 6.03 11.69 -27.22
C GLN A 249 7.11 12.21 -28.19
N ASP A 250 8.27 12.59 -27.66
CA ASP A 250 9.42 13.03 -28.47
C ASP A 250 10.09 11.87 -29.22
N PHE A 251 9.95 10.63 -28.74
CA PHE A 251 10.51 9.44 -29.35
C PHE A 251 9.54 8.79 -30.35
N ARG A 252 9.75 9.02 -31.64
CA ARG A 252 9.00 8.36 -32.72
C ARG A 252 9.73 7.09 -33.16
N GLU A 253 9.03 5.96 -33.17
CA GLU A 253 9.63 4.64 -33.46
C GLU A 253 10.86 4.30 -32.60
N GLY A 254 10.94 4.87 -31.39
CA GLY A 254 12.08 4.67 -30.47
C GLY A 254 13.30 5.55 -30.76
N SER A 255 13.16 6.60 -31.58
CA SER A 255 14.24 7.55 -31.87
C SER A 255 13.79 8.99 -31.69
N CYS A 256 14.65 9.83 -31.13
CA CYS A 256 14.43 11.26 -30.90
C CYS A 256 15.59 12.05 -31.52
N ASP A 257 15.25 13.08 -32.29
CA ASP A 257 16.20 14.02 -32.87
C ASP A 257 16.30 15.26 -31.97
N LEU A 258 17.37 15.33 -31.18
CA LEU A 258 17.60 16.43 -30.25
C LEU A 258 18.37 17.56 -30.94
N ALA A 259 17.68 18.67 -31.23
CA ALA A 259 18.29 19.86 -31.80
C ALA A 259 18.99 20.71 -30.71
N PHE A 260 20.25 21.04 -30.93
CA PHE A 260 21.02 21.98 -30.10
C PHE A 260 21.69 23.04 -30.97
N GLY A 261 21.69 24.28 -30.48
CA GLY A 261 22.25 25.44 -31.16
C GLY A 261 23.62 25.82 -30.62
N ILE A 262 24.51 26.23 -31.50
CA ILE A 262 25.81 26.80 -31.18
C ILE A 262 25.73 28.31 -31.43
N ASP A 263 25.91 29.08 -30.37
CA ASP A 263 25.89 30.54 -30.37
C ASP A 263 27.30 31.10 -30.64
N PRO A 264 27.55 31.71 -31.80
CA PRO A 264 28.85 32.25 -32.13
C PRO A 264 29.31 33.40 -31.20
N GLU A 265 28.39 34.12 -30.56
CA GLU A 265 28.74 35.19 -29.60
C GLU A 265 29.48 34.65 -28.37
N GLY A 266 29.22 33.38 -28.01
CA GLY A 266 29.86 32.70 -26.89
C GLY A 266 31.20 32.03 -27.22
N LEU A 267 31.64 32.05 -28.49
CA LEU A 267 32.86 31.37 -28.95
C LEU A 267 34.07 32.31 -28.95
N HIS A 268 35.21 31.84 -28.43
CA HIS A 268 36.50 32.49 -28.63
C HIS A 268 37.24 31.88 -29.84
N ALA A 269 38.16 32.65 -30.44
CA ALA A 269 39.00 32.14 -31.53
C ALA A 269 39.84 30.93 -31.05
N GLY A 270 39.86 29.84 -31.82
CA GLY A 270 40.55 28.59 -31.48
C GLY A 270 39.60 27.42 -31.22
N VAL A 271 39.86 26.65 -30.15
CA VAL A 271 39.08 25.45 -29.78
C VAL A 271 38.25 25.77 -28.54
N ASN A 272 36.94 25.60 -28.64
CA ASN A 272 35.99 25.74 -27.55
C ASN A 272 35.49 24.34 -27.17
N LEU A 273 35.53 24.02 -25.88
CA LEU A 273 35.11 22.74 -25.34
C LEU A 273 33.81 22.94 -24.56
N GLY A 274 32.81 22.12 -24.85
CA GLY A 274 31.55 22.07 -24.14
C GLY A 274 31.05 20.63 -24.03
N ARG A 275 29.97 20.42 -23.30
CA ARG A 275 29.35 19.11 -23.13
C ARG A 275 27.84 19.19 -23.17
N LEU A 276 27.22 18.21 -23.80
CA LEU A 276 25.81 17.89 -23.59
C LEU A 276 25.74 16.75 -22.59
N ILE A 277 24.97 16.92 -21.52
CA ILE A 277 24.78 15.93 -20.48
C ILE A 277 23.34 15.44 -20.58
N LEU A 278 23.17 14.19 -21.01
CA LEU A 278 21.89 13.49 -20.97
C LEU A 278 21.79 12.77 -19.64
N ARG A 279 20.86 13.19 -18.78
CA ARG A 279 20.63 12.59 -17.47
C ARG A 279 19.35 11.77 -17.51
N ALA A 280 19.52 10.45 -17.54
CA ALA A 280 18.46 9.50 -17.26
C ALA A 280 18.45 9.17 -15.76
N PRO A 281 17.36 8.59 -15.21
CA PRO A 281 17.28 8.23 -13.79
C PRO A 281 18.46 7.35 -13.30
N PHE A 282 18.96 6.46 -14.16
CA PHE A 282 19.97 5.46 -13.80
C PHE A 282 21.38 5.76 -14.33
N LYS A 283 21.52 6.77 -15.22
CA LYS A 283 22.77 6.98 -15.94
C LYS A 283 22.90 8.41 -16.45
N GLU A 284 24.07 8.99 -16.23
CA GLU A 284 24.47 10.24 -16.86
C GLU A 284 25.37 9.94 -18.06
N ILE A 285 25.02 10.46 -19.22
CA ILE A 285 25.78 10.29 -20.46
C ILE A 285 26.28 11.66 -20.89
N SER A 286 27.60 11.86 -20.80
CA SER A 286 28.25 13.09 -21.25
C SER A 286 28.72 12.95 -22.70
N ILE A 287 28.22 13.82 -23.58
CA ILE A 287 28.67 13.95 -24.97
C ILE A 287 29.61 15.16 -25.06
N GLN A 288 30.85 14.95 -25.50
CA GLN A 288 31.81 16.04 -25.67
C GLN A 288 31.54 16.80 -26.97
N ILE A 289 31.48 18.12 -26.89
CA ILE A 289 31.35 19.00 -28.05
C ILE A 289 32.60 19.85 -28.18
N THR A 290 33.26 19.73 -29.32
CA THR A 290 34.44 20.52 -29.67
C THR A 290 34.13 21.43 -30.86
N VAL A 291 34.11 22.74 -30.63
CA VAL A 291 33.88 23.74 -31.69
C VAL A 291 35.19 24.45 -32.04
N ARG A 292 35.62 24.36 -33.29
CA ARG A 292 36.79 25.09 -33.78
C ARG A 292 36.36 26.35 -34.52
N TYR A 293 36.63 27.51 -33.92
CA TYR A 293 36.25 28.83 -34.44
C TYR A 293 37.51 29.56 -34.97
N CYS A 294 37.72 29.59 -36.30
CA CYS A 294 39.01 29.94 -36.91
C CYS A 294 39.04 31.27 -37.69
N ALA A 295 39.96 32.16 -37.31
CA ALA A 295 40.22 33.46 -37.95
C ALA A 295 41.23 33.30 -39.10
N SER A 296 40.78 33.50 -40.33
CA SER A 296 41.63 33.60 -41.53
C SER A 296 42.45 32.34 -41.89
N THR A 297 42.81 32.21 -43.17
CA THR A 297 43.51 31.07 -43.80
C THR A 297 44.58 30.42 -42.91
N ALA A 298 44.51 29.09 -42.75
CA ALA A 298 45.35 28.25 -41.89
C ALA A 298 46.86 28.63 -41.85
N LEU A 299 47.42 29.12 -42.96
CA LEU A 299 48.82 29.57 -43.08
C LEU A 299 49.19 30.76 -42.19
N ARG A 300 48.35 31.80 -42.07
CA ARG A 300 48.68 33.00 -41.25
C ARG A 300 48.69 32.68 -39.75
N THR A 301 47.78 31.82 -39.31
CA THR A 301 47.71 31.35 -37.92
C THR A 301 48.89 30.44 -37.57
N ILE A 302 49.34 29.60 -38.52
CA ILE A 302 50.58 28.82 -38.39
C ILE A 302 51.79 29.75 -38.27
N HIS A 303 51.94 30.74 -39.16
CA HIS A 303 53.06 31.68 -39.11
C HIS A 303 53.07 32.53 -37.83
N HIS A 304 51.92 33.02 -37.36
CA HIS A 304 51.85 33.79 -36.11
C HIS A 304 52.16 32.94 -34.86
N ARG A 305 51.71 31.67 -34.83
CA ARG A 305 52.08 30.72 -33.78
C ARG A 305 53.57 30.40 -33.81
N GLU A 306 54.13 30.20 -35.00
CA GLU A 306 55.56 29.91 -35.16
C GLU A 306 56.43 31.11 -34.77
N GLN A 307 56.02 32.34 -35.11
CA GLN A 307 56.67 33.58 -34.64
C GLN A 307 56.67 33.67 -33.11
N LYS A 308 55.50 33.49 -32.46
CA LYS A 308 55.40 33.49 -30.99
C LYS A 308 56.24 32.39 -30.36
N ARG A 309 56.30 31.21 -30.97
CA ARG A 309 57.15 30.09 -30.52
C ARG A 309 58.64 30.43 -30.60
N ILE A 310 59.09 31.06 -31.69
CA ILE A 310 60.49 31.48 -31.86
C ILE A 310 60.85 32.57 -30.85
N ILE A 311 60.00 33.58 -30.67
CA ILE A 311 60.21 34.65 -29.68
C ILE A 311 60.26 34.06 -28.26
N SER A 312 59.33 33.16 -27.92
CA SER A 312 59.35 32.46 -26.63
C SER A 312 60.63 31.63 -26.46
N SER A 313 61.11 30.96 -27.50
CA SER A 313 62.37 30.19 -27.46
C SER A 313 63.58 31.09 -27.24
N MET A 314 63.59 32.29 -27.84
CA MET A 314 64.64 33.29 -27.60
C MET A 314 64.62 33.80 -26.16
N MET A 315 63.43 34.05 -25.60
CA MET A 315 63.27 34.45 -24.21
C MET A 315 63.72 33.35 -23.25
N CYS A 316 63.34 32.08 -23.48
CA CYS A 316 63.83 30.96 -22.67
C CYS A 316 65.36 30.83 -22.74
N ALA A 317 65.96 30.99 -23.93
CA ALA A 317 67.41 30.96 -24.08
C ALA A 317 68.10 32.11 -23.30
N PHE A 318 67.47 33.29 -23.26
CA PHE A 318 67.96 34.42 -22.47
C PHE A 318 67.85 34.15 -20.97
N GLU A 319 66.74 33.60 -20.51
CA GLU A 319 66.55 33.18 -19.11
C GLU A 319 67.60 32.14 -18.70
N ASP A 320 67.83 31.11 -19.51
CA ASP A 320 68.81 30.04 -19.22
C ASP A 320 70.26 30.56 -19.23
N PHE A 321 70.58 31.52 -20.10
CA PHE A 321 71.88 32.21 -20.10
C PHE A 321 72.08 33.01 -18.81
N ARG A 322 71.08 33.80 -18.40
CA ARG A 322 71.12 34.59 -17.17
C ARG A 322 71.14 33.72 -15.91
N ALA A 323 70.46 32.58 -15.94
CA ALA A 323 70.50 31.55 -14.91
C ALA A 323 71.81 30.72 -14.89
N LYS A 324 72.81 31.06 -15.74
CA LYS A 324 74.10 30.38 -15.88
C LYS A 324 74.00 28.90 -16.31
N LYS A 325 72.91 28.50 -16.95
CA LYS A 325 72.71 27.14 -17.48
C LYS A 325 73.26 26.97 -18.89
N LEU A 326 73.29 28.05 -19.68
CA LEU A 326 73.87 28.10 -21.02
C LEU A 326 75.20 28.85 -21.01
N SER A 327 76.20 28.33 -21.73
CA SER A 327 77.41 29.09 -22.01
C SER A 327 77.14 30.22 -23.01
N GLY A 328 77.96 31.27 -23.00
CA GLY A 328 77.78 32.41 -23.92
C GLY A 328 77.81 32.03 -25.41
N ARG A 329 78.51 30.94 -25.78
CA ARG A 329 78.53 30.42 -27.16
C ARG A 329 77.22 29.72 -27.53
N GLU A 330 76.70 28.87 -26.66
CA GLU A 330 75.44 28.16 -26.91
C GLU A 330 74.25 29.11 -26.97
N PHE A 331 74.24 30.15 -26.12
CA PHE A 331 73.25 31.22 -26.18
C PHE A 331 73.29 31.97 -27.51
N THR A 332 74.47 32.38 -27.96
CA THR A 332 74.64 33.14 -29.21
C THR A 332 74.27 32.30 -30.44
N ASP A 333 74.56 31.00 -30.46
CA ASP A 333 74.15 30.09 -31.53
C ASP A 333 72.63 29.88 -31.57
N SER A 334 71.99 29.69 -30.41
CA SER A 334 70.54 29.51 -30.29
C SER A 334 69.74 30.76 -30.73
N VAL A 335 70.18 31.93 -30.28
CA VAL A 335 69.54 33.21 -30.63
C VAL A 335 69.76 33.56 -32.11
N SER A 336 70.95 33.35 -32.66
CA SER A 336 71.22 33.63 -34.07
C SER A 336 70.41 32.73 -35.02
N SER A 337 70.23 31.45 -34.67
CA SER A 337 69.35 30.51 -35.39
C SER A 337 67.89 30.96 -35.34
N SER A 338 67.43 31.41 -34.17
CA SER A 338 66.06 31.90 -33.96
C SER A 338 65.77 33.19 -34.75
N ILE A 339 66.71 34.14 -34.77
CA ILE A 339 66.59 35.39 -35.54
C ILE A 339 66.51 35.11 -37.05
N ARG A 340 67.29 34.16 -37.58
CA ARG A 340 67.21 33.76 -39.01
C ARG A 340 65.83 33.21 -39.36
N LYS A 341 65.29 32.31 -38.53
CA LYS A 341 63.94 31.75 -38.72
C LYS A 341 62.85 32.83 -38.64
N LEU A 342 63.00 33.79 -37.73
CA LEU A 342 62.07 34.91 -37.59
C LEU A 342 62.09 35.82 -38.83
N TYR A 343 63.27 36.10 -39.38
CA TYR A 343 63.46 36.88 -40.61
C TYR A 343 62.86 36.20 -41.84
N ASP A 344 62.95 34.86 -41.93
CA ASP A 344 62.38 34.09 -43.05
C ASP A 344 60.84 34.06 -43.03
N ILE A 345 60.22 34.14 -41.84
CA ILE A 345 58.77 34.15 -41.67
C ILE A 345 58.17 35.53 -41.94
N ASP A 346 58.80 36.61 -41.46
CA ASP A 346 58.32 37.97 -41.65
C ASP A 346 59.46 38.98 -41.83
N ARG A 347 59.68 39.35 -43.10
CA ARG A 347 60.75 40.25 -43.52
C ARG A 347 60.52 41.70 -43.15
N ASN A 348 59.29 42.08 -42.81
CA ASN A 348 58.90 43.47 -42.52
C ASN A 348 58.77 43.74 -41.01
N ASN A 349 59.08 42.77 -40.15
CA ASN A 349 58.96 42.94 -38.71
C ASN A 349 60.06 43.86 -38.13
N THR A 350 59.64 44.99 -37.56
CA THR A 350 60.46 46.03 -36.93
C THR A 350 61.36 45.51 -35.80
N TYR A 351 60.99 44.42 -35.12
CA TYR A 351 61.76 43.85 -34.00
C TYR A 351 62.92 42.94 -34.43
N VAL A 352 62.88 42.33 -35.63
CA VAL A 352 63.93 41.40 -36.09
C VAL A 352 65.30 42.10 -36.20
N PRO A 353 65.43 43.30 -36.80
CA PRO A 353 66.68 44.05 -36.81
C PRO A 353 67.13 44.45 -35.40
N LEU A 354 66.21 44.84 -34.52
CA LEU A 354 66.54 45.21 -33.14
C LEU A 354 67.12 44.01 -32.35
N TYR A 355 66.52 42.83 -32.46
CA TYR A 355 67.08 41.60 -31.88
C TYR A 355 68.46 41.26 -32.45
N LYS A 356 68.67 41.48 -33.76
CA LYS A 356 69.96 41.24 -34.41
C LYS A 356 71.05 42.19 -33.89
N ILE A 357 70.74 43.47 -33.75
CA ILE A 357 71.66 44.48 -33.21
C ILE A 357 72.03 44.12 -31.76
N HIS A 358 71.04 43.84 -30.91
CA HIS A 358 71.29 43.43 -29.52
C HIS A 358 72.16 42.16 -29.46
N TYR A 359 71.85 41.14 -30.28
CA TYR A 359 72.67 39.93 -30.39
C TYR A 359 74.13 40.23 -30.78
N LEU A 360 74.35 41.10 -31.77
CA LEU A 360 75.69 41.46 -32.25
C LEU A 360 76.50 42.19 -31.16
N LEU A 361 75.85 43.07 -30.39
CA LEU A 361 76.46 43.71 -29.23
C LEU A 361 76.85 42.69 -28.16
N THR A 362 75.96 41.74 -27.82
CA THR A 362 76.25 40.67 -26.86
C THR A 362 77.37 39.72 -27.34
N ALA A 363 77.52 39.55 -28.65
CA ALA A 363 78.60 38.78 -29.26
C ALA A 363 79.92 39.57 -29.46
N HIS A 364 80.00 40.80 -28.95
CA HIS A 364 81.13 41.73 -29.09
C HIS A 364 81.49 42.08 -30.55
N LYS A 365 80.51 42.08 -31.46
CA LYS A 365 80.65 42.51 -32.87
C LYS A 365 80.09 43.91 -33.07
N ASN A 366 80.75 44.89 -32.45
CA ASN A 366 80.24 46.26 -32.32
C ASN A 366 80.08 46.97 -33.68
N ASP A 367 81.03 46.79 -34.60
CA ASP A 367 80.98 47.42 -35.93
C ASP A 367 79.80 46.90 -36.77
N ASP A 368 79.53 45.59 -36.72
CA ASP A 368 78.39 44.97 -37.40
C ASP A 368 77.06 45.45 -36.79
N ALA A 369 77.00 45.61 -35.47
CA ALA A 369 75.82 46.10 -34.77
C ALA A 369 75.48 47.55 -35.17
N LEU A 370 76.50 48.41 -35.23
CA LEU A 370 76.36 49.80 -35.65
C LEU A 370 75.88 49.91 -37.11
N PHE A 371 76.45 49.09 -38.01
CA PHE A 371 76.03 49.04 -39.40
C PHE A 371 74.56 48.60 -39.55
N GLU A 372 74.12 47.60 -38.80
CA GLU A 372 72.73 47.15 -38.79
C GLU A 372 71.77 48.20 -38.22
N LEU A 373 72.17 48.93 -37.17
CA LEU A 373 71.39 50.04 -36.60
C LEU A 373 71.19 51.18 -37.61
N GLN A 374 72.25 51.57 -38.32
CA GLN A 374 72.18 52.59 -39.36
C GLN A 374 71.30 52.15 -40.54
N ASN A 375 71.42 50.89 -40.97
CA ASN A 375 70.58 50.34 -42.03
C ASN A 375 69.12 50.27 -41.62
N PHE A 376 68.85 49.96 -40.35
CA PHE A 376 67.51 49.96 -39.81
C PHE A 376 66.91 51.37 -39.78
N ASN A 377 67.66 52.37 -39.31
CA ASN A 377 67.26 53.79 -39.34
C ASN A 377 66.95 54.29 -40.78
N ARG A 378 67.77 53.92 -41.77
CA ARG A 378 67.52 54.24 -43.18
C ARG A 378 66.24 53.58 -43.71
N LYS A 379 65.99 52.33 -43.33
CA LYS A 379 64.76 51.61 -43.73
C LYS A 379 63.51 52.23 -43.13
N LEU A 380 63.57 52.69 -41.88
CA LEU A 380 62.41 53.29 -41.18
C LEU A 380 62.07 54.70 -41.66
N SER A 381 63.09 55.52 -41.94
CA SER A 381 62.91 56.89 -42.43
C SER A 381 62.54 56.96 -43.93
N GLY A 382 62.85 55.92 -44.71
CA GLY A 382 62.68 55.92 -46.17
C GLY A 382 63.68 56.82 -46.91
N ASP A 383 64.62 57.46 -46.20
CA ASP A 383 65.61 58.37 -46.74
C ASP A 383 67.01 57.73 -46.72
N ILE A 384 67.64 57.64 -47.89
CA ILE A 384 68.90 56.91 -48.10
C ILE A 384 70.11 57.84 -47.88
N GLY A 385 69.91 59.17 -47.83
CA GLY A 385 71.00 60.15 -47.96
C GLY A 385 71.39 60.94 -46.72
N ASN A 386 70.46 61.32 -45.83
CA ASN A 386 70.68 62.44 -44.88
C ASN A 386 70.31 62.14 -43.41
N LEU A 387 70.62 60.96 -42.89
CA LEU A 387 70.39 60.65 -41.48
C LEU A 387 71.66 60.81 -40.64
N PRO A 388 71.55 61.39 -39.43
CA PRO A 388 72.66 61.38 -38.48
C PRO A 388 73.03 59.94 -38.11
N MET A 389 74.30 59.73 -37.74
CA MET A 389 74.86 58.43 -37.35
C MET A 389 74.01 57.72 -36.29
N PHE A 390 73.49 58.51 -35.34
CA PHE A 390 72.51 58.10 -34.33
C PHE A 390 71.30 59.02 -34.43
N SER A 391 70.17 58.51 -34.93
CA SER A 391 68.93 59.29 -35.04
C SER A 391 68.04 59.07 -33.82
N ILE A 392 67.57 60.17 -33.23
CA ILE A 392 66.70 60.17 -32.05
C ILE A 392 65.21 60.33 -32.46
N ALA A 393 64.91 60.65 -33.72
CA ALA A 393 63.52 60.80 -34.19
C ALA A 393 62.75 59.47 -34.17
N GLN A 394 61.49 59.48 -33.74
CA GLN A 394 60.57 58.35 -33.87
C GLN A 394 59.95 58.34 -35.28
N TYR A 395 59.88 57.17 -35.91
CA TYR A 395 59.33 57.01 -37.26
C TYR A 395 57.95 56.32 -37.24
N ASP A 396 57.14 56.53 -38.29
CA ASP A 396 55.74 56.06 -38.36
C ASP A 396 55.57 54.53 -38.25
N LEU A 397 56.61 53.77 -38.59
CA LEU A 397 56.63 52.30 -38.54
C LEU A 397 57.07 51.74 -37.17
N GLU A 398 57.34 52.61 -36.20
CA GLU A 398 57.75 52.25 -34.83
C GLU A 398 56.62 52.46 -33.84
N ASP A 399 56.27 51.41 -33.10
CA ASP A 399 55.53 51.56 -31.86
C ASP A 399 56.45 52.12 -30.75
N ASP A 400 55.86 52.58 -29.65
CA ASP A 400 56.61 53.19 -28.54
C ASP A 400 57.64 52.23 -27.91
N VAL A 401 57.41 50.91 -27.99
CA VAL A 401 58.32 49.88 -27.46
C VAL A 401 59.51 49.68 -28.40
N ALA A 402 59.31 49.56 -29.71
CA ALA A 402 60.37 49.45 -30.70
C ALA A 402 61.23 50.71 -30.74
N TYR A 403 60.61 51.88 -30.63
CA TYR A 403 61.31 53.15 -30.50
C TYR A 403 62.19 53.18 -29.25
N SER A 404 61.63 52.82 -28.09
CA SER A 404 62.39 52.74 -26.83
C SER A 404 63.54 51.74 -26.92
N TYR A 405 63.30 50.57 -27.52
CA TYR A 405 64.34 49.56 -27.71
C TYR A 405 65.46 50.04 -28.64
N ARG A 406 65.12 50.82 -29.68
CA ARG A 406 66.11 51.45 -30.54
C ARG A 406 66.92 52.52 -29.82
N MET A 407 66.30 53.33 -28.95
CA MET A 407 67.02 54.30 -28.11
C MET A 407 68.01 53.61 -27.17
N TYR A 408 67.58 52.52 -26.53
CA TYR A 408 68.46 51.68 -25.72
C TYR A 408 69.66 51.15 -26.50
N LEU A 409 69.43 50.57 -27.68
CA LEU A 409 70.51 50.06 -28.55
C LEU A 409 71.39 51.18 -29.10
N THR A 410 70.84 52.38 -29.28
CA THR A 410 71.60 53.58 -29.67
C THR A 410 72.60 53.98 -28.60
N ILE A 411 72.19 53.97 -27.31
CA ILE A 411 73.07 54.21 -26.17
C ILE A 411 74.21 53.18 -26.17
N LEU A 412 73.89 51.89 -26.25
CA LEU A 412 74.90 50.83 -26.23
C LEU A 412 75.84 50.89 -27.43
N CYS A 413 75.34 51.14 -28.65
CA CYS A 413 76.19 51.27 -29.83
C CYS A 413 77.10 52.49 -29.71
N CYS A 414 76.58 53.62 -29.24
CA CYS A 414 77.32 54.88 -29.11
C CYS A 414 78.48 54.74 -28.10
N GLU A 415 78.24 54.13 -26.94
CA GLU A 415 79.27 53.86 -25.92
C GLU A 415 80.40 52.95 -26.41
N GLN A 416 80.11 52.08 -27.38
CA GLN A 416 81.10 51.17 -27.97
C GLN A 416 81.85 51.77 -29.17
N THR A 417 81.49 52.98 -29.61
CA THR A 417 82.22 53.70 -30.65
C THR A 417 83.41 54.47 -30.09
N GLY A 418 84.50 54.56 -30.85
CA GLY A 418 85.66 55.39 -30.50
C GLY A 418 85.49 56.88 -30.80
N GLU A 419 84.25 57.38 -30.83
CA GLU A 419 83.89 58.78 -31.14
C GLU A 419 84.21 59.73 -29.97
N ASP A 420 84.13 61.04 -30.21
CA ASP A 420 84.40 62.06 -29.19
C ASP A 420 83.47 61.87 -27.96
N PRO A 421 84.03 61.78 -26.73
CA PRO A 421 83.25 61.64 -25.50
C PRO A 421 82.15 62.69 -25.31
N ILE A 422 82.33 63.91 -25.83
CA ILE A 422 81.32 64.98 -25.76
C ILE A 422 80.12 64.64 -26.64
N TYR A 423 80.38 64.16 -27.87
CA TYR A 423 79.35 63.73 -28.80
C TYR A 423 78.61 62.50 -28.26
N VAL A 424 79.35 61.50 -27.77
CA VAL A 424 78.78 60.29 -27.14
C VAL A 424 77.86 60.66 -25.99
N ASN A 425 78.32 61.50 -25.04
CA ASN A 425 77.49 61.93 -23.92
C ASN A 425 76.25 62.73 -24.36
N SER A 426 76.34 63.55 -25.41
CA SER A 426 75.17 64.29 -25.90
C SER A 426 74.10 63.35 -26.45
N VAL A 427 74.50 62.39 -27.29
CA VAL A 427 73.59 61.41 -27.89
C VAL A 427 73.01 60.49 -26.82
N THR A 428 73.82 60.03 -25.87
CA THR A 428 73.38 59.20 -24.75
C THR A 428 72.38 59.93 -23.87
N ASN A 429 72.63 61.19 -23.51
CA ASN A 429 71.69 61.98 -22.69
C ASN A 429 70.37 62.25 -23.41
N ASP A 430 70.41 62.56 -24.71
CA ASP A 430 69.20 62.79 -25.50
C ASP A 430 68.37 61.49 -25.64
N ALA A 431 69.03 60.36 -25.91
CA ALA A 431 68.36 59.04 -25.98
C ALA A 431 67.80 58.60 -24.62
N LEU A 432 68.52 58.86 -23.51
CA LEU A 432 68.04 58.61 -22.15
C LEU A 432 66.81 59.47 -21.81
N ARG A 433 66.83 60.75 -22.19
CA ARG A 433 65.69 61.65 -21.98
C ARG A 433 64.44 61.15 -22.70
N GLU A 434 64.58 60.70 -23.95
CA GLU A 434 63.46 60.10 -24.69
C GLU A 434 62.97 58.80 -24.01
N LEU A 435 63.87 57.93 -23.53
CA LEU A 435 63.48 56.73 -22.77
C LEU A 435 62.71 57.06 -21.50
N GLU A 436 63.16 58.05 -20.71
CA GLU A 436 62.46 58.51 -19.50
C GLU A 436 61.07 59.08 -19.83
N ASP A 437 60.96 59.88 -20.89
CA ASP A 437 59.69 60.46 -21.31
C ASP A 437 58.72 59.37 -21.80
N ARG A 438 59.20 58.33 -22.51
CA ARG A 438 58.38 57.19 -22.94
C ARG A 438 57.95 56.30 -21.79
N SER A 439 58.82 56.08 -20.81
CA SER A 439 58.49 55.32 -19.60
C SER A 439 57.41 56.03 -18.77
N LYS A 440 57.46 57.37 -18.66
CA LYS A 440 56.40 58.15 -17.99
C LYS A 440 55.07 58.14 -18.74
N ARG A 441 55.09 58.11 -20.08
CA ARG A 441 53.87 58.04 -20.91
C ARG A 441 53.21 56.67 -20.90
N ASN A 442 54.00 55.61 -20.74
CA ASN A 442 53.53 54.22 -20.74
C ASN A 442 53.94 53.51 -19.42
N PRO A 443 53.35 53.91 -18.28
CA PRO A 443 53.75 53.40 -16.97
C PRO A 443 53.44 51.91 -16.76
N ASP A 444 52.52 51.34 -17.54
CA ASP A 444 52.11 49.93 -17.53
C ASP A 444 53.01 49.02 -18.39
N ASN A 445 53.96 49.60 -19.15
CA ASN A 445 54.80 48.85 -20.08
C ASN A 445 56.15 48.47 -19.47
N PHE A 446 56.22 47.26 -18.93
CA PHE A 446 57.43 46.70 -18.33
C PHE A 446 58.66 46.71 -19.24
N TRP A 447 58.51 46.52 -20.56
CA TRP A 447 59.66 46.47 -21.47
C TRP A 447 60.38 47.80 -21.57
N ILE A 448 59.64 48.92 -21.56
CA ILE A 448 60.21 50.27 -21.61
C ILE A 448 60.95 50.57 -20.30
N LEU A 449 60.35 50.23 -19.15
CA LEU A 449 61.00 50.37 -17.85
C LEU A 449 62.28 49.51 -17.76
N TRP A 450 62.21 48.27 -18.22
CA TRP A 450 63.36 47.36 -18.20
C TRP A 450 64.54 47.91 -19.00
N LEU A 451 64.29 48.44 -20.20
CA LEU A 451 65.33 49.09 -21.02
C LEU A 451 65.92 50.35 -20.34
N LEU A 452 65.07 51.15 -19.68
CA LEU A 452 65.49 52.34 -18.93
C LEU A 452 66.37 51.97 -17.72
N LEU A 453 65.99 50.94 -16.95
CA LEU A 453 66.74 50.45 -15.80
C LEU A 453 68.16 50.00 -16.19
N TYR A 454 68.32 49.40 -17.37
CA TYR A 454 69.61 48.98 -17.90
C TYR A 454 70.42 50.15 -18.48
N ALA A 455 69.78 51.08 -19.20
CA ALA A 455 70.46 52.24 -19.76
C ALA A 455 71.03 53.17 -18.67
N THR A 456 70.34 53.28 -17.54
CA THR A 456 70.73 54.15 -16.42
C THR A 456 71.63 53.47 -15.39
N GLY A 457 71.90 52.16 -15.52
CA GLY A 457 72.63 51.40 -14.51
C GLY A 457 71.92 51.29 -13.15
N ALA A 458 70.63 51.64 -13.06
CA ALA A 458 69.90 51.80 -11.81
C ALA A 458 69.85 50.52 -10.94
N ILE A 459 69.87 49.34 -11.57
CA ILE A 459 69.90 48.05 -10.87
C ILE A 459 71.18 47.89 -10.02
N GLN A 460 72.32 48.40 -10.50
CA GLN A 460 73.61 48.29 -9.81
C GLN A 460 73.85 49.47 -8.86
N GLU A 461 73.50 50.69 -9.27
CA GLU A 461 73.77 51.91 -8.51
C GLU A 461 72.74 52.19 -7.41
N ARG A 462 71.46 51.86 -7.64
CA ARG A 462 70.32 52.20 -6.78
C ARG A 462 69.37 51.00 -6.58
N PRO A 463 69.84 49.88 -6.00
CA PRO A 463 69.08 48.62 -5.93
C PRO A 463 67.75 48.73 -5.16
N ALA A 464 67.65 49.60 -4.16
CA ALA A 464 66.41 49.81 -3.40
C ALA A 464 65.31 50.53 -4.21
N SER A 465 65.70 51.47 -5.09
CA SER A 465 64.77 52.16 -6.00
C SER A 465 64.29 51.20 -7.08
N ALA A 466 65.24 50.46 -7.69
CA ALA A 466 64.93 49.46 -8.69
C ALA A 466 63.97 48.37 -8.16
N TRP A 467 64.14 47.93 -6.91
CA TRP A 467 63.23 46.98 -6.27
C TRP A 467 61.78 47.50 -6.19
N LEU A 468 61.59 48.78 -5.83
CA LEU A 468 60.25 49.39 -5.78
C LEU A 468 59.65 49.49 -7.18
N GLU A 469 60.42 49.93 -8.17
CA GLU A 469 59.94 50.05 -9.55
C GLU A 469 59.53 48.69 -10.16
N LEU A 470 60.26 47.61 -9.86
CA LEU A 470 59.88 46.25 -10.29
C LEU A 470 58.61 45.77 -9.56
N ARG A 471 58.46 46.09 -8.27
CA ARG A 471 57.25 45.77 -7.50
C ARG A 471 56.03 46.52 -8.04
N ASP A 472 56.17 47.81 -8.35
CA ASP A 472 55.09 48.62 -8.93
C ASP A 472 54.62 48.04 -10.27
N GLN A 473 55.52 47.55 -11.12
CA GLN A 473 55.15 46.86 -12.37
C GLN A 473 54.40 45.55 -12.13
N PHE A 474 54.76 44.81 -11.08
CA PHE A 474 54.01 43.63 -10.68
C PHE A 474 52.60 44.01 -10.23
N ASP A 475 52.45 45.08 -9.44
CA ASP A 475 51.14 45.53 -8.95
C ASP A 475 50.26 46.06 -10.11
N LEU A 476 50.85 46.61 -11.18
CA LEU A 476 50.18 46.97 -12.44
C LEU A 476 49.78 45.77 -13.32
N GLY A 477 50.07 44.54 -12.90
CA GLY A 477 49.63 43.31 -13.58
C GLY A 477 50.67 42.65 -14.48
N THR A 478 51.92 43.15 -14.52
CA THR A 478 52.99 42.51 -15.28
C THR A 478 53.37 41.15 -14.67
N ARG A 479 53.43 40.10 -15.49
CA ARG A 479 53.82 38.73 -15.07
C ARG A 479 54.95 38.15 -15.93
N SER A 480 55.86 38.99 -16.42
CA SER A 480 56.98 38.60 -17.29
C SER A 480 58.05 37.79 -16.53
N PRO A 481 58.60 36.70 -17.09
CA PRO A 481 59.73 35.97 -16.50
C PRO A 481 60.95 36.85 -16.22
N ILE A 482 61.22 37.84 -17.08
CA ILE A 482 62.36 38.76 -16.94
C ILE A 482 62.21 39.64 -15.70
N LEU A 483 60.98 40.06 -15.39
CA LEU A 483 60.68 40.81 -14.15
C LEU A 483 61.14 40.01 -12.93
N TYR A 484 60.78 38.73 -12.87
CA TYR A 484 61.17 37.85 -11.76
C TYR A 484 62.68 37.56 -11.75
N LEU A 485 63.31 37.45 -12.91
CA LEU A 485 64.75 37.23 -13.00
C LEU A 485 65.54 38.41 -12.43
N GLU A 486 65.18 39.64 -12.79
CA GLU A 486 65.84 40.84 -12.28
C GLU A 486 65.51 41.09 -10.79
N ALA A 487 64.27 40.85 -10.37
CA ALA A 487 63.89 40.86 -8.97
C ALA A 487 64.70 39.82 -8.15
N TYR A 488 64.90 38.62 -8.70
CA TYR A 488 65.69 37.58 -8.04
C TYR A 488 67.17 37.94 -7.97
N ALA A 489 67.74 38.59 -8.99
CA ALA A 489 69.13 39.04 -8.96
C ALA A 489 69.38 40.03 -7.80
N LEU A 490 68.43 40.93 -7.53
CA LEU A 490 68.46 41.84 -6.37
C LEU A 490 68.39 41.07 -5.05
N ILE A 491 67.48 40.10 -4.94
CA ILE A 491 67.37 39.20 -3.77
C ILE A 491 68.67 38.43 -3.54
N GLN A 492 69.29 37.92 -4.61
CA GLN A 492 70.54 37.17 -4.54
C GLN A 492 71.69 38.04 -4.02
N SER A 493 71.77 39.31 -4.44
CA SER A 493 72.79 40.24 -3.95
C SER A 493 72.56 40.69 -2.50
N ASN A 494 71.30 40.83 -2.08
CA ASN A 494 70.93 41.26 -0.74
C ASN A 494 69.62 40.60 -0.29
N PRO A 495 69.66 39.40 0.32
CA PRO A 495 68.47 38.69 0.76
C PRO A 495 67.61 39.46 1.78
N ALA A 496 68.21 40.39 2.54
CA ALA A 496 67.51 41.19 3.53
C ALA A 496 66.55 42.24 2.93
N ILE A 497 66.54 42.41 1.60
CA ILE A 497 65.55 43.24 0.90
C ILE A 497 64.13 42.70 1.08
N MET A 498 64.01 41.37 1.25
CA MET A 498 62.76 40.69 1.58
C MET A 498 62.44 40.90 3.07
N ARG A 499 61.52 41.82 3.35
CA ARG A 499 61.02 42.06 4.72
C ARG A 499 59.88 41.11 5.10
N GLU A 500 59.10 40.69 4.11
CA GLU A 500 57.96 39.78 4.23
C GLU A 500 57.83 38.94 2.95
N LEU A 501 57.07 37.84 3.02
CA LEU A 501 56.74 37.00 1.86
C LEU A 501 55.40 37.46 1.26
N GLY A 502 55.38 38.64 0.63
CA GLY A 502 54.22 39.16 -0.11
C GLY A 502 54.01 38.46 -1.46
N GLU A 503 52.99 38.85 -2.23
CA GLU A 503 52.70 38.21 -3.52
C GLU A 503 53.85 38.31 -4.53
N PHE A 504 54.53 39.47 -4.57
CA PHE A 504 55.65 39.72 -5.47
C PHE A 504 56.88 38.87 -5.09
N GLU A 505 57.22 38.84 -3.81
CA GLU A 505 58.33 38.04 -3.27
C GLU A 505 58.06 36.54 -3.48
N GLN A 506 56.85 36.06 -3.15
CA GLN A 506 56.45 34.67 -3.36
C GLN A 506 56.49 34.28 -4.85
N GLN A 507 56.00 35.14 -5.75
CA GLN A 507 56.01 34.82 -7.18
C GLN A 507 57.44 34.78 -7.74
N THR A 508 58.29 35.72 -7.32
CA THR A 508 59.71 35.78 -7.70
C THR A 508 60.48 34.55 -7.19
N LEU A 509 60.27 34.17 -5.93
CA LEU A 509 60.89 32.97 -5.35
C LEU A 509 60.38 31.68 -5.98
N LEU A 510 59.09 31.62 -6.34
CA LEU A 510 58.53 30.46 -7.05
C LEU A 510 59.13 30.31 -8.45
N TYR A 511 59.37 31.43 -9.15
CA TYR A 511 60.12 31.44 -10.41
C TYR A 511 61.55 30.90 -10.18
N ALA A 512 62.26 31.43 -9.19
CA ALA A 512 63.61 30.98 -8.84
C ALA A 512 63.67 29.48 -8.50
N ALA A 513 62.72 28.98 -7.72
CA ALA A 513 62.59 27.57 -7.35
C ALA A 513 62.31 26.67 -8.58
N LYS A 514 61.44 27.12 -9.50
CA LYS A 514 61.15 26.37 -10.73
C LYS A 514 62.37 26.28 -11.64
N HIS A 515 63.20 27.31 -11.66
CA HIS A 515 64.43 27.36 -12.47
C HIS A 515 65.66 26.82 -11.73
N GLY A 516 65.57 26.38 -10.48
CA GLY A 516 66.67 25.76 -9.74
C GLY A 516 67.84 26.72 -9.46
N ILE A 517 67.55 28.00 -9.26
CA ILE A 517 68.56 29.06 -9.04
C ILE A 517 68.62 29.55 -7.58
N LEU A 518 67.93 28.87 -6.67
CA LEU A 518 67.93 29.22 -5.24
C LEU A 518 69.33 29.06 -4.63
N THR A 519 69.69 29.96 -3.71
CA THR A 519 70.98 29.93 -3.00
C THR A 519 70.78 29.71 -1.51
N TYR A 520 71.82 29.21 -0.85
CA TYR A 520 71.82 28.97 0.61
C TYR A 520 71.37 30.20 1.41
N THR A 521 71.95 31.37 1.13
CA THR A 521 71.66 32.62 1.86
C THR A 521 70.23 33.11 1.67
N VAL A 522 69.66 32.91 0.47
CA VAL A 522 68.26 33.24 0.20
C VAL A 522 67.35 32.25 0.93
N MET A 523 67.67 30.96 0.91
CA MET A 523 66.86 29.93 1.55
C MET A 523 66.80 30.08 3.07
N THR A 524 67.91 30.44 3.73
CA THR A 524 67.91 30.77 5.17
C THR A 524 66.96 31.92 5.50
N GLN A 525 66.97 32.98 4.69
CA GLN A 525 66.04 34.10 4.87
C GLN A 525 64.58 33.69 4.62
N VAL A 526 64.33 32.85 3.61
CA VAL A 526 62.99 32.31 3.32
C VAL A 526 62.48 31.47 4.49
N ASN A 527 63.30 30.58 5.07
CA ASN A 527 62.93 29.77 6.25
C ASN A 527 62.60 30.66 7.46
N TYR A 528 63.40 31.70 7.72
CA TYR A 528 63.15 32.66 8.79
C TYR A 528 61.80 33.39 8.63
N LEU A 529 61.49 33.84 7.41
CA LEU A 529 60.23 34.54 7.12
C LEU A 529 59.03 33.59 7.14
N ALA A 530 59.18 32.38 6.58
CA ALA A 530 58.17 31.32 6.57
C ALA A 530 57.71 30.96 8.00
N GLN A 531 58.64 30.87 8.96
CA GLN A 531 58.30 30.63 10.37
C GLN A 531 57.54 31.78 11.04
N ARG A 532 57.56 32.99 10.48
CA ARG A 532 56.84 34.17 11.01
C ARG A 532 55.54 34.47 10.26
N GLU A 533 55.28 33.76 9.16
CA GLU A 533 54.08 33.92 8.34
C GLU A 533 52.84 33.43 9.09
N LYS A 534 51.80 34.28 9.18
CA LYS A 534 50.58 33.96 9.94
C LYS A 534 49.58 33.09 9.17
N SER A 535 49.67 33.09 7.84
CA SER A 535 48.73 32.43 6.93
C SER A 535 49.41 31.35 6.11
N PHE A 536 48.65 30.33 5.72
CA PHE A 536 49.11 29.31 4.79
C PHE A 536 49.14 29.85 3.35
N SER A 537 50.28 29.74 2.69
CA SER A 537 50.44 30.03 1.26
C SER A 537 50.89 28.79 0.50
N ARG A 538 50.08 28.37 -0.49
CA ARG A 538 50.45 27.29 -1.43
C ARG A 538 51.71 27.62 -2.22
N LYS A 539 51.99 28.91 -2.50
CA LYS A 539 53.21 29.34 -3.21
C LYS A 539 54.44 29.15 -2.32
N THR A 540 54.37 29.59 -1.06
CA THR A 540 55.44 29.39 -0.07
C THR A 540 55.74 27.90 0.13
N LEU A 541 54.71 27.06 0.27
CA LEU A 541 54.90 25.61 0.37
C LEU A 541 55.64 25.03 -0.84
N ARG A 542 55.25 25.41 -2.07
CA ARG A 542 55.93 24.96 -3.29
C ARG A 542 57.40 25.37 -3.33
N ILE A 543 57.74 26.57 -2.86
CA ILE A 543 59.11 27.07 -2.78
C ILE A 543 59.91 26.22 -1.78
N LEU A 544 59.39 26.01 -0.57
CA LEU A 544 60.06 25.23 0.47
C LEU A 544 60.28 23.78 0.07
N VAL A 545 59.27 23.14 -0.55
CA VAL A 545 59.37 21.77 -1.07
C VAL A 545 60.49 21.66 -2.11
N ARG A 546 60.54 22.59 -3.07
CA ARG A 546 61.61 22.61 -4.08
C ARG A 546 62.98 22.86 -3.47
N GLY A 547 63.08 23.78 -2.51
CA GLY A 547 64.32 24.04 -1.77
C GLY A 547 64.80 22.83 -0.97
N TYR A 548 63.88 22.01 -0.44
CA TYR A 548 64.21 20.76 0.25
C TYR A 548 64.72 19.67 -0.71
N GLU A 549 64.17 19.60 -1.92
CA GLU A 549 64.57 18.63 -2.96
C GLU A 549 65.95 18.93 -3.56
N GLU A 550 66.38 20.20 -3.59
CA GLU A 550 67.67 20.61 -4.15
C GLU A 550 68.87 20.09 -3.34
N GLU A 551 69.76 19.33 -4.01
CA GLU A 551 70.98 18.78 -3.38
C GLU A 551 71.94 19.88 -2.90
N GLY A 552 72.03 20.99 -3.63
CA GLY A 552 72.89 22.15 -3.30
C GLY A 552 72.49 22.88 -2.01
N LEU A 553 71.31 22.60 -1.45
CA LEU A 553 70.77 23.22 -0.24
C LEU A 553 70.73 22.27 0.96
N ALA A 554 71.48 21.16 0.91
CA ALA A 554 71.51 20.13 1.97
C ALA A 554 71.67 20.68 3.39
N ALA A 555 72.49 21.72 3.58
CA ALA A 555 72.74 22.35 4.87
C ALA A 555 71.50 23.04 5.50
N THR A 556 70.47 23.36 4.71
CA THR A 556 69.22 23.98 5.18
C THR A 556 68.05 23.00 5.26
N LYS A 557 68.26 21.70 4.97
CA LYS A 557 67.16 20.73 4.85
C LYS A 557 66.35 20.58 6.14
N GLU A 558 66.99 20.57 7.30
CA GLU A 558 66.31 20.45 8.60
C GLU A 558 65.47 21.69 8.93
N GLU A 559 66.03 22.90 8.76
CA GLU A 559 65.31 24.18 8.93
C GLU A 559 64.15 24.33 7.93
N THR A 560 64.35 23.85 6.70
CA THR A 560 63.34 23.87 5.65
C THR A 560 62.21 22.90 5.97
N LEU A 561 62.54 21.68 6.40
CA LEU A 561 61.55 20.69 6.85
C LEU A 561 60.72 21.23 8.03
N ALA A 562 61.37 21.88 9.00
CA ALA A 562 60.67 22.51 10.11
C ALA A 562 59.71 23.61 9.65
N SER A 563 60.13 24.41 8.66
CA SER A 563 59.30 25.47 8.07
C SER A 563 58.11 24.90 7.28
N ILE A 564 58.32 23.80 6.54
CA ILE A 564 57.24 23.06 5.83
C ILE A 564 56.19 22.57 6.83
N CYS A 565 56.60 21.81 7.85
CA CYS A 565 55.68 21.29 8.86
C CYS A 565 54.94 22.42 9.59
N THR A 566 55.64 23.51 9.95
CA THR A 566 55.02 24.65 10.64
C THR A 566 53.95 25.34 9.79
N ILE A 567 54.19 25.55 8.50
CA ILE A 567 53.21 26.18 7.60
C ILE A 567 52.00 25.26 7.38
N LEU A 568 52.22 23.95 7.21
CA LEU A 568 51.13 23.00 7.05
C LEU A 568 50.24 22.92 8.30
N ILE A 569 50.85 22.89 9.50
CA ILE A 569 50.14 22.93 10.79
C ILE A 569 49.33 24.22 10.93
N ARG A 570 49.92 25.38 10.62
CA ARG A 570 49.21 26.68 10.67
C ARG A 570 48.08 26.76 9.65
N GLY A 571 48.23 26.10 8.50
CA GLY A 571 47.21 25.97 7.47
C GLY A 571 46.09 24.99 7.81
N ASN A 572 46.20 24.27 8.94
CA ASN A 572 45.25 23.22 9.32
C ASN A 572 45.15 22.10 8.25
N GLU A 573 46.25 21.83 7.54
CA GLU A 573 46.25 20.90 6.41
C GLU A 573 46.38 19.45 6.87
N THR A 574 45.28 18.69 6.76
CA THR A 574 45.15 17.28 7.19
C THR A 574 44.97 16.30 6.02
N ASP A 575 45.15 16.75 4.77
CA ASP A 575 45.06 15.90 3.58
C ASP A 575 46.21 14.88 3.54
N SER A 576 45.93 13.65 3.11
CA SER A 576 46.88 12.53 3.06
C SER A 576 48.09 12.80 2.17
N ARG A 577 47.97 13.67 1.17
CA ARG A 577 49.09 14.12 0.34
C ARG A 577 50.22 14.80 1.13
N TYR A 578 49.94 15.31 2.34
CA TYR A 578 50.92 15.99 3.19
C TYR A 578 51.55 15.09 4.25
N PHE A 579 51.00 13.90 4.47
CA PHE A 579 51.52 12.93 5.44
C PHE A 579 53.03 12.67 5.34
N PRO A 580 53.63 12.52 4.14
CA PRO A 580 55.07 12.27 4.03
C PRO A 580 55.95 13.37 4.65
N TRP A 581 55.46 14.62 4.74
CA TRP A 581 56.20 15.72 5.37
C TRP A 581 56.16 15.64 6.88
N TYR A 582 54.99 15.35 7.45
CA TYR A 582 54.85 15.15 8.89
C TYR A 582 55.63 13.92 9.35
N GLN A 583 55.61 12.82 8.60
CA GLN A 583 56.41 11.63 8.86
C GLN A 583 57.91 11.97 8.95
N LYS A 584 58.46 12.64 7.92
CA LYS A 584 59.85 13.11 7.94
C LYS A 584 60.16 14.02 9.13
N GLY A 585 59.21 14.88 9.52
CA GLY A 585 59.37 15.75 10.68
C GLY A 585 59.42 14.99 12.01
N VAL A 586 58.63 13.91 12.14
CA VAL A 586 58.65 13.02 13.30
C VAL A 586 59.95 12.21 13.34
N ASP A 587 60.37 11.66 12.20
CA ASP A 587 61.61 10.88 12.07
C ASP A 587 62.85 11.73 12.40
N ALA A 588 62.83 13.01 12.04
CA ALA A 588 63.87 13.99 12.36
C ALA A 588 63.78 14.56 13.79
N GLN A 589 62.82 14.10 14.62
CA GLN A 589 62.61 14.55 16.01
C GLN A 589 62.45 16.07 16.17
N LEU A 590 61.77 16.72 15.22
CA LEU A 590 61.56 18.17 15.25
C LEU A 590 60.67 18.59 16.43
N SER A 591 61.09 19.61 17.17
CA SER A 591 60.37 20.16 18.34
C SER A 591 59.26 21.15 17.94
N ILE A 592 58.32 20.70 17.10
CA ILE A 592 57.21 21.52 16.58
C ILE A 592 55.93 21.21 17.37
N THR A 593 55.23 22.26 17.80
CA THR A 593 53.95 22.11 18.51
C THR A 593 52.89 21.44 17.62
N ARG A 594 52.16 20.47 18.19
CA ARG A 594 51.08 19.71 17.51
C ARG A 594 51.52 18.84 16.32
N LEU A 595 52.83 18.63 16.11
CA LEU A 595 53.31 17.78 15.01
C LEU A 595 52.71 16.37 15.01
N PHE A 596 52.60 15.76 16.19
CA PHE A 596 52.01 14.43 16.37
C PHE A 596 50.49 14.40 16.10
N ASP A 597 49.76 15.50 16.36
CA ASP A 597 48.33 15.62 15.98
C ASP A 597 48.16 15.52 14.46
N TYR A 598 48.91 16.32 13.70
CA TYR A 598 48.79 16.36 12.24
C TYR A 598 49.37 15.12 11.55
N TYR A 599 50.38 14.48 12.14
CA TYR A 599 50.84 13.15 11.73
C TYR A 599 49.67 12.15 11.73
N MET A 600 48.94 12.04 12.84
CA MET A 600 47.79 11.13 12.95
C MET A 600 46.61 11.58 12.08
N MET A 601 46.32 12.88 11.99
CA MET A 601 45.18 13.38 11.22
C MET A 601 45.36 13.17 9.70
N SER A 602 46.57 13.37 9.18
CA SER A 602 46.89 13.23 7.75
C SER A 602 47.23 11.80 7.32
N MET A 603 47.35 10.85 8.23
CA MET A 603 47.65 9.46 7.90
C MET A 603 46.67 8.88 6.85
N PRO A 604 47.14 8.28 5.74
CA PRO A 604 46.27 7.56 4.82
C PRO A 604 45.52 6.42 5.52
N ASP A 605 44.28 6.13 5.10
CA ASP A 605 43.47 5.07 5.71
C ASP A 605 44.01 3.66 5.39
N ASP A 606 44.80 3.54 4.33
CA ASP A 606 45.50 2.35 3.85
C ASP A 606 46.98 2.30 4.31
N TYR A 607 47.35 3.07 5.33
CA TYR A 607 48.71 3.10 5.84
C TYR A 607 49.09 1.77 6.53
N GLU A 608 50.09 1.07 5.96
CA GLU A 608 50.63 -0.20 6.47
C GLU A 608 51.89 -0.03 7.35
N GLY A 609 52.36 1.20 7.56
CA GLY A 609 53.57 1.43 8.36
C GLY A 609 53.33 1.41 9.87
N GLU A 610 54.41 1.25 10.65
CA GLU A 610 54.32 1.33 12.11
C GLU A 610 54.16 2.77 12.61
N ILE A 611 53.39 2.95 13.69
CA ILE A 611 53.28 4.23 14.38
C ILE A 611 54.46 4.36 15.35
N PRO A 612 55.30 5.41 15.26
CA PRO A 612 56.43 5.57 16.16
C PRO A 612 55.98 5.66 17.63
N GLN A 613 56.68 4.96 18.54
CA GLN A 613 56.35 4.92 19.97
C GLN A 613 56.21 6.31 20.61
N MET A 614 56.98 7.30 20.14
CA MET A 614 56.90 8.70 20.60
C MET A 614 55.51 9.31 20.36
N VAL A 615 54.90 9.00 19.22
CA VAL A 615 53.55 9.44 18.84
C VAL A 615 52.51 8.74 19.70
N ILE A 616 52.67 7.43 19.93
CA ILE A 616 51.77 6.66 20.80
C ILE A 616 51.80 7.20 22.24
N MET A 617 52.99 7.50 22.79
CA MET A 617 53.12 8.03 24.14
C MET A 617 52.52 9.43 24.30
N TYR A 618 52.59 10.26 23.25
CA TYR A 618 52.02 11.61 23.27
C TYR A 618 50.51 11.61 23.58
N PHE A 619 49.75 10.69 22.97
CA PHE A 619 48.30 10.62 23.16
C PHE A 619 47.85 9.94 24.46
N ALA A 620 48.78 9.31 25.20
CA ALA A 620 48.45 8.60 26.45
C ALA A 620 48.09 9.59 27.56
N TYR A 621 48.71 10.78 27.53
CA TYR A 621 48.51 11.85 28.52
C TYR A 621 47.39 12.82 28.12
N GLN A 622 47.27 13.15 26.83
CA GLN A 622 46.25 14.07 26.33
C GLN A 622 45.85 13.73 24.90
N SER A 623 44.59 13.36 24.68
CA SER A 623 44.09 12.96 23.36
C SER A 623 43.03 13.91 22.80
N SER A 624 43.47 14.84 21.95
CA SER A 624 42.63 15.74 21.14
C SER A 624 42.28 15.19 19.76
N LEU A 625 42.53 13.90 19.50
CA LEU A 625 42.27 13.31 18.18
C LEU A 625 40.77 13.25 17.85
N PRO A 626 40.41 13.43 16.56
CA PRO A 626 39.06 13.15 16.08
C PRO A 626 38.69 11.69 16.30
N TYR A 627 37.38 11.44 16.40
CA TYR A 627 36.83 10.16 16.79
C TYR A 627 37.35 8.96 15.96
N GLY A 628 37.34 9.03 14.63
CA GLY A 628 37.84 7.95 13.78
C GLY A 628 39.34 7.67 13.95
N ARG A 629 40.16 8.70 14.17
CA ARG A 629 41.60 8.51 14.43
C ARG A 629 41.88 7.93 15.81
N LYS A 630 41.02 8.20 16.81
CA LYS A 630 41.08 7.52 18.11
C LYS A 630 40.76 6.04 17.98
N ALA A 631 39.71 5.69 17.22
CA ALA A 631 39.35 4.29 16.96
C ALA A 631 40.50 3.53 16.29
N TYR A 632 41.12 4.12 15.25
CA TYR A 632 42.30 3.54 14.60
C TYR A 632 43.48 3.33 15.57
N LEU A 633 43.83 4.33 16.38
CA LEU A 633 44.91 4.23 17.37
C LEU A 633 44.65 3.08 18.37
N TYR A 634 43.42 2.98 18.86
CA TYR A 634 43.02 1.96 19.81
C TYR A 634 43.00 0.55 19.19
N ARG A 635 42.53 0.40 17.94
CA ARG A 635 42.67 -0.87 17.21
C ARG A 635 44.14 -1.25 17.06
N TYR A 636 44.98 -0.31 16.61
CA TYR A 636 46.41 -0.55 16.40
C TYR A 636 47.10 -1.03 17.70
N LEU A 637 46.79 -0.42 18.83
CA LEU A 637 47.29 -0.83 20.15
C LEU A 637 46.80 -2.23 20.56
N SER A 638 45.54 -2.58 20.28
CA SER A 638 45.01 -3.92 20.55
C SER A 638 45.64 -5.00 19.66
N GLU A 639 45.90 -4.70 18.38
CA GLU A 639 46.58 -5.62 17.46
C GLU A 639 48.05 -5.87 17.87
N HIS A 640 48.73 -4.84 18.42
CA HIS A 640 50.13 -4.89 18.83
C HIS A 640 50.32 -4.98 20.36
N ARG A 641 49.35 -5.58 21.07
CA ARG A 641 49.33 -5.65 22.54
C ARG A 641 50.63 -6.17 23.14
N ASP A 642 51.22 -7.20 22.53
CA ASP A 642 52.45 -7.83 23.03
C ASP A 642 53.68 -6.91 22.91
N GLN A 643 53.72 -6.06 21.88
CA GLN A 643 54.83 -5.13 21.62
C GLN A 643 54.77 -3.90 22.54
N TYR A 644 53.58 -3.47 22.93
CA TYR A 644 53.35 -2.24 23.70
C TYR A 644 52.64 -2.47 25.04
N ALA A 645 52.88 -3.60 25.70
CA ALA A 645 52.12 -4.03 26.90
C ALA A 645 52.04 -2.96 28.03
N GLU A 646 53.15 -2.29 28.36
CA GLU A 646 53.17 -1.25 29.40
C GLU A 646 52.33 -0.02 29.03
N VAL A 647 52.34 0.35 27.74
CA VAL A 647 51.59 1.49 27.22
C VAL A 647 50.12 1.12 27.08
N TYR A 648 49.81 -0.10 26.66
CA TYR A 648 48.46 -0.63 26.53
C TYR A 648 47.68 -0.56 27.85
N GLU A 649 48.28 -0.95 28.98
CA GLU A 649 47.61 -0.85 30.29
C GLU A 649 47.29 0.60 30.69
N GLN A 650 48.07 1.59 30.24
CA GLN A 650 47.74 3.00 30.45
C GLN A 650 46.52 3.45 29.63
N TYR A 651 46.34 2.86 28.44
CA TYR A 651 45.22 3.16 27.55
C TYR A 651 43.95 2.37 27.87
N ARG A 652 44.05 1.22 28.54
CA ARG A 652 42.95 0.27 28.74
C ARG A 652 41.65 0.92 29.21
N GLN A 653 41.70 1.70 30.29
CA GLN A 653 40.51 2.37 30.82
C GLN A 653 39.91 3.38 29.83
N GLN A 654 40.77 4.12 29.11
CA GLN A 654 40.33 5.09 28.11
C GLN A 654 39.69 4.40 26.89
N MET A 655 40.26 3.27 26.47
CA MET A 655 39.75 2.44 25.37
C MET A 655 38.39 1.83 25.72
N ASP A 656 38.23 1.28 26.93
CA ASP A 656 36.97 0.70 27.39
C ASP A 656 35.87 1.78 27.43
N GLN A 657 36.14 2.93 28.06
CA GLN A 657 35.17 4.05 28.12
C GLN A 657 34.83 4.60 26.74
N PHE A 658 35.82 4.70 25.85
CA PHE A 658 35.60 5.12 24.47
C PHE A 658 34.69 4.14 23.73
N THR A 659 34.96 2.83 23.87
CA THR A 659 34.21 1.76 23.21
C THR A 659 32.78 1.67 23.74
N GLU A 660 32.58 1.81 25.06
CA GLU A 660 31.24 1.88 25.68
C GLU A 660 30.46 3.10 25.17
N THR A 661 31.07 4.29 25.21
CA THR A 661 30.44 5.52 24.75
C THR A 661 30.09 5.46 23.26
N ALA A 662 30.97 4.85 22.46
CA ALA A 662 30.77 4.62 21.03
C ALA A 662 29.58 3.69 20.76
N LEU A 663 29.51 2.58 21.50
CA LEU A 663 28.48 1.55 21.37
C LEU A 663 27.10 2.08 21.79
N LEU A 664 27.03 2.82 22.92
CA LEU A 664 25.80 3.49 23.36
C LEU A 664 25.33 4.59 22.39
N GLN A 665 26.23 5.16 21.59
CA GLN A 665 25.89 6.14 20.55
C GLN A 665 25.60 5.49 19.18
N HIS A 666 25.60 4.16 19.09
CA HIS A 666 25.37 3.40 17.85
C HIS A 666 26.29 3.78 16.69
N ARG A 667 27.53 4.20 16.99
CA ARG A 667 28.51 4.55 15.95
C ARG A 667 29.15 3.30 15.36
N MET A 668 29.45 3.33 14.07
CA MET A 668 30.11 2.22 13.38
C MET A 668 31.15 2.70 12.37
N ASP A 669 32.30 2.05 12.38
CA ASP A 669 33.34 2.08 11.35
C ASP A 669 34.15 0.76 11.41
N LYS A 670 35.15 0.61 10.53
CA LYS A 670 35.97 -0.61 10.48
C LYS A 670 36.81 -0.83 11.75
N ASP A 671 37.30 0.25 12.35
CA ASP A 671 38.16 0.17 13.53
C ASP A 671 37.32 -0.13 14.79
N LEU A 672 36.14 0.48 14.91
CA LEU A 672 35.17 0.23 15.97
C LEU A 672 34.63 -1.19 15.94
N ALA A 673 34.35 -1.75 14.76
CA ALA A 673 33.87 -3.13 14.64
C ALA A 673 34.83 -4.12 15.35
N PHE A 674 36.14 -3.93 15.14
CA PHE A 674 37.18 -4.69 15.84
C PHE A 674 37.15 -4.45 17.36
N LEU A 675 37.07 -3.18 17.78
CA LEU A 675 37.03 -2.83 19.20
C LEU A 675 35.79 -3.39 19.91
N TYR A 676 34.61 -3.37 19.27
CA TYR A 676 33.38 -3.95 19.79
C TYR A 676 33.46 -5.45 19.92
N GLU A 677 33.97 -6.15 18.90
CA GLU A 677 34.13 -7.60 18.96
C GLU A 677 35.10 -7.99 20.10
N HIS A 678 36.21 -7.27 20.24
CA HIS A 678 37.14 -7.48 21.34
C HIS A 678 36.49 -7.21 22.70
N TYR A 679 35.81 -6.07 22.86
CA TYR A 679 35.13 -5.67 24.10
C TYR A 679 34.06 -6.68 24.54
N LEU A 680 33.24 -7.17 23.60
CA LEU A 680 32.15 -8.12 23.89
C LEU A 680 32.65 -9.55 24.15
N THR A 681 33.82 -9.94 23.63
CA THR A 681 34.37 -11.29 23.79
C THR A 681 35.38 -11.44 24.94
N ASP A 682 35.78 -10.36 25.60
CA ASP A 682 36.77 -10.33 26.69
C ASP A 682 36.26 -10.93 28.02
N GLY A 683 35.14 -11.66 28.02
CA GLY A 683 34.60 -12.36 29.19
C GLY A 683 34.11 -11.45 30.35
N ARG A 684 34.01 -10.14 30.12
CA ARG A 684 33.50 -9.15 31.07
C ARG A 684 31.98 -9.23 31.22
N ALA A 685 31.46 -8.90 32.40
CA ALA A 685 30.02 -8.76 32.61
C ALA A 685 29.52 -7.47 31.95
N LEU A 686 28.52 -7.58 31.07
CA LEU A 686 27.91 -6.45 30.40
C LEU A 686 26.75 -5.89 31.25
N THR A 687 26.56 -4.57 31.23
CA THR A 687 25.34 -3.96 31.77
C THR A 687 24.19 -4.17 30.78
N SER A 688 22.94 -4.17 31.26
CA SER A 688 21.76 -4.31 30.39
C SER A 688 21.70 -3.23 29.30
N GLU A 689 22.11 -2.00 29.62
CA GLU A 689 22.17 -0.89 28.65
C GLU A 689 23.16 -1.16 27.50
N ILE A 690 24.37 -1.65 27.82
CA ILE A 690 25.40 -2.01 26.84
C ILE A 690 24.94 -3.21 26.01
N ALA A 691 24.40 -4.24 26.66
CA ALA A 691 23.89 -5.42 25.96
C ALA A 691 22.76 -5.04 24.97
N ASN A 692 21.85 -4.17 25.40
CA ASN A 692 20.76 -3.68 24.55
C ASN A 692 21.28 -2.85 23.37
N ALA A 693 22.21 -1.92 23.59
CA ALA A 693 22.81 -1.15 22.49
C ALA A 693 23.56 -2.06 21.49
N ALA A 694 24.28 -3.08 22.01
CA ALA A 694 25.00 -4.04 21.20
C ALA A 694 24.08 -4.83 20.24
N THR A 695 22.82 -5.10 20.63
CA THR A 695 21.88 -5.86 19.78
C THR A 695 21.65 -5.27 18.40
N SER A 696 21.80 -3.94 18.22
CA SER A 696 21.71 -3.30 16.91
C SER A 696 23.06 -3.22 16.22
N VAL A 697 24.10 -2.89 16.99
CA VAL A 697 25.45 -2.64 16.52
C VAL A 697 26.05 -3.90 15.88
N ILE A 698 25.86 -5.08 16.46
CA ILE A 698 26.45 -6.33 15.95
C ILE A 698 25.95 -6.74 14.55
N PHE A 699 24.75 -6.30 14.17
CA PHE A 699 24.17 -6.57 12.84
C PHE A 699 24.49 -5.46 11.83
N THR A 700 25.32 -4.49 12.20
CA THR A 700 25.64 -3.39 11.29
C THR A 700 26.46 -3.89 10.11
N VAL A 701 25.98 -3.61 8.91
CA VAL A 701 26.72 -3.82 7.68
C VAL A 701 27.21 -2.48 7.13
N LYS A 702 28.33 -2.51 6.41
CA LYS A 702 28.73 -1.39 5.55
C LYS A 702 28.15 -1.63 4.17
N LEU A 703 27.28 -0.73 3.74
CA LEU A 703 26.71 -0.67 2.41
C LEU A 703 27.44 0.41 1.60
N THR A 704 27.89 0.06 0.39
CA THR A 704 28.56 1.00 -0.53
C THR A 704 27.76 1.10 -1.82
N VAL A 705 27.46 2.32 -2.27
CA VAL A 705 26.70 2.62 -3.49
C VAL A 705 27.58 3.40 -4.46
N THR A 706 27.54 3.04 -5.74
CA THR A 706 28.32 3.70 -6.80
C THR A 706 27.63 4.95 -7.35
N ASN A 707 26.30 4.98 -7.32
CA ASN A 707 25.50 6.09 -7.83
C ASN A 707 25.48 7.28 -6.85
N PRO A 708 26.00 8.47 -7.25
CA PRO A 708 26.07 9.65 -6.38
C PRO A 708 24.72 10.34 -6.15
N ASN A 709 23.68 10.04 -6.95
CA ASN A 709 22.35 10.67 -6.84
C ASN A 709 21.47 10.01 -5.75
N VAL A 710 21.93 8.89 -5.18
CA VAL A 710 21.22 8.21 -4.10
C VAL A 710 21.71 8.77 -2.76
N HIS A 711 20.77 9.23 -1.95
CA HIS A 711 21.08 9.85 -0.65
C HIS A 711 20.53 9.08 0.54
N ARG A 712 19.63 8.11 0.33
CA ARG A 712 19.02 7.33 1.41
C ARG A 712 18.86 5.86 1.02
N VAL A 713 19.05 4.98 1.99
CA VAL A 713 18.64 3.57 1.93
C VAL A 713 17.37 3.42 2.75
N VAL A 714 16.37 2.79 2.17
CA VAL A 714 15.12 2.39 2.83
C VAL A 714 15.19 0.88 3.03
N VAL A 715 15.06 0.46 4.29
CA VAL A 715 15.09 -0.95 4.69
C VAL A 715 13.68 -1.39 5.01
N LEU A 716 13.26 -2.46 4.34
CA LEU A 716 11.95 -3.07 4.53
C LEU A 716 12.16 -4.52 4.96
N TYR A 717 11.72 -4.87 6.16
CA TYR A 717 11.66 -6.26 6.59
C TYR A 717 10.30 -6.85 6.20
N GLU A 718 10.31 -8.06 5.63
CA GLU A 718 9.09 -8.78 5.21
C GLU A 718 8.08 -8.87 6.35
N ARG A 719 8.58 -9.04 7.57
CA ARG A 719 7.77 -9.27 8.78
C ARG A 719 7.37 -7.99 9.51
N CYS A 720 7.99 -6.85 9.21
CA CYS A 720 7.71 -5.58 9.90
C CYS A 720 6.80 -4.70 9.04
N ARG A 721 5.98 -3.83 9.65
CA ARG A 721 5.05 -2.87 9.01
C ARG A 721 5.73 -1.57 8.61
N GLU A 722 6.66 -1.07 9.41
CA GLU A 722 7.31 0.22 9.18
C GLU A 722 8.58 0.09 8.32
N GLU A 723 8.88 1.17 7.60
CA GLU A 723 10.09 1.33 6.80
C GLU A 723 11.14 2.07 7.61
N GLN A 724 12.40 1.63 7.52
CA GLN A 724 13.52 2.31 8.19
C GLN A 724 14.37 3.08 7.17
N TYR A 725 14.84 4.26 7.54
CA TYR A 725 15.56 5.17 6.65
C TYR A 725 16.98 5.43 7.17
N TYR A 726 17.98 5.25 6.31
CA TYR A 726 19.38 5.47 6.64
C TYR A 726 20.05 6.38 5.60
N PRO A 727 20.73 7.46 6.00
CA PRO A 727 21.38 8.38 5.07
C PRO A 727 22.69 7.81 4.51
N ILE A 728 22.94 8.01 3.22
CA ILE A 728 24.20 7.66 2.56
C ILE A 728 25.12 8.89 2.56
N THR A 729 26.33 8.74 3.10
CA THR A 729 27.35 9.80 3.11
C THR A 729 28.56 9.33 2.32
N ASN A 730 28.98 10.11 1.31
CA ASN A 730 30.11 9.78 0.42
C ASN A 730 30.02 8.36 -0.18
N GLY A 731 28.82 7.94 -0.61
CA GLY A 731 28.58 6.61 -1.18
C GLY A 731 28.65 5.45 -0.19
N THR A 732 28.73 5.71 1.12
CA THR A 732 28.75 4.67 2.16
C THR A 732 27.62 4.90 3.18
N CYS A 733 27.02 3.81 3.65
CA CYS A 733 26.01 3.79 4.72
C CYS A 733 26.30 2.65 5.70
N TYR A 734 26.11 2.89 6.99
CA TYR A 734 26.15 1.86 8.03
C TYR A 734 24.75 1.68 8.58
N LEU A 735 24.22 0.46 8.49
CA LEU A 735 22.87 0.14 8.96
C LEU A 735 22.80 -1.27 9.54
N PRO A 736 21.95 -1.51 10.56
CA PRO A 736 21.70 -2.85 11.07
C PRO A 736 20.87 -3.67 10.07
N ILE A 737 21.30 -4.89 9.75
CA ILE A 737 20.53 -5.85 8.95
C ILE A 737 20.33 -7.14 9.74
N TYR A 738 19.10 -7.35 10.21
CA TYR A 738 18.70 -8.55 10.93
C TYR A 738 18.29 -9.67 9.96
N GLY A 739 19.12 -10.70 9.82
CA GLY A 739 18.79 -11.88 9.00
C GLY A 739 18.79 -11.65 7.49
N SER A 740 18.16 -12.57 6.75
CA SER A 740 18.09 -12.57 5.28
C SER A 740 16.80 -11.98 4.70
N ASP A 741 15.76 -11.83 5.53
CA ASP A 741 14.40 -11.51 5.10
C ASP A 741 14.20 -9.99 4.99
N VAL A 742 15.07 -9.34 4.21
CA VAL A 742 15.14 -7.88 4.07
C VAL A 742 15.16 -7.46 2.59
N GLN A 743 14.41 -6.42 2.27
CA GLN A 743 14.47 -5.71 1.00
C GLN A 743 15.07 -4.33 1.20
N LEU A 744 15.96 -3.95 0.26
CA LEU A 744 16.64 -2.66 0.29
C LEU A 744 16.18 -1.84 -0.91
N PHE A 745 15.76 -0.62 -0.64
CA PHE A 745 15.45 0.37 -1.66
C PHE A 745 16.39 1.57 -1.52
N PHE A 746 16.80 2.13 -2.64
CA PHE A 746 17.66 3.30 -2.71
C PHE A 746 16.82 4.48 -3.16
N GLU A 747 16.82 5.56 -2.37
CA GLU A 747 15.96 6.72 -2.61
C GLU A 747 16.80 7.96 -2.96
N ASP A 748 16.39 8.68 -4.01
CA ASP A 748 16.93 9.97 -4.41
C ASP A 748 16.17 11.16 -3.78
N ASP A 749 16.67 12.38 -3.97
CA ASP A 749 16.04 13.60 -3.42
C ASP A 749 14.63 13.87 -3.98
N ALA A 750 14.31 13.34 -5.16
CA ALA A 750 12.99 13.46 -5.77
C ALA A 750 12.00 12.41 -5.22
N GLY A 751 12.47 11.43 -4.46
CA GLY A 751 11.65 10.36 -3.90
C GLY A 751 11.43 9.16 -4.80
N ASN A 752 12.22 9.02 -5.86
CA ASN A 752 12.21 7.79 -6.64
C ASN A 752 12.94 6.71 -5.86
N ARG A 753 12.34 5.52 -5.80
CA ARG A 753 12.91 4.35 -5.13
C ARG A 753 13.40 3.35 -6.15
N TYR A 754 14.58 2.81 -5.89
CA TYR A 754 15.27 1.86 -6.76
C TYR A 754 15.55 0.57 -5.99
N ALA A 755 15.20 -0.58 -6.55
CA ALA A 755 15.43 -1.89 -5.92
C ALA A 755 16.52 -2.68 -6.64
N SER A 756 16.50 -2.66 -7.97
CA SER A 756 17.35 -3.47 -8.85
C SER A 756 18.28 -2.63 -9.71
N SER A 757 17.93 -1.37 -9.99
CA SER A 757 18.66 -0.51 -10.93
C SER A 757 19.90 0.19 -10.35
N VAL A 758 20.23 -0.03 -9.07
CA VAL A 758 21.40 0.55 -8.39
C VAL A 758 22.32 -0.56 -7.95
N ASP A 759 23.57 -0.53 -8.42
CA ASP A 759 24.62 -1.44 -7.95
C ASP A 759 25.09 -1.04 -6.55
N TYR A 760 25.14 -2.02 -5.65
CA TYR A 760 25.62 -1.83 -4.29
C TYR A 760 26.40 -3.05 -3.79
N GLU A 761 27.31 -2.81 -2.85
CA GLU A 761 28.08 -3.84 -2.15
C GLU A 761 27.76 -3.82 -0.66
N ILE A 762 27.53 -4.99 -0.06
CA ILE A 762 27.33 -5.14 1.38
C ILE A 762 28.49 -5.94 1.96
N SER A 763 29.19 -5.36 2.93
CA SER A 763 30.20 -6.05 3.73
C SER A 763 29.79 -6.07 5.20
N ARG A 764 29.70 -7.27 5.79
CA ARG A 764 29.43 -7.45 7.22
C ARG A 764 30.61 -6.97 8.04
N MET A 765 30.33 -6.26 9.14
CA MET A 765 31.37 -5.66 9.97
C MET A 765 31.88 -6.58 11.07
N MET A 766 31.03 -7.49 11.58
CA MET A 766 31.32 -8.39 12.71
C MET A 766 30.70 -9.78 12.50
N ASP A 767 31.12 -10.75 13.31
CA ASP A 767 30.48 -12.08 13.39
C ASP A 767 29.21 -12.03 14.27
N GLU A 768 28.08 -11.77 13.62
CA GLU A 768 26.76 -11.68 14.26
C GLU A 768 26.36 -12.97 15.00
N LYS A 769 26.80 -14.15 14.54
CA LYS A 769 26.39 -15.43 15.16
C LYS A 769 27.04 -15.60 16.52
N LYS A 770 28.37 -15.49 16.56
CA LYS A 770 29.15 -15.61 17.80
C LYS A 770 28.72 -14.57 18.84
N LEU A 771 28.49 -13.32 18.41
CA LEU A 771 28.09 -12.25 19.32
C LEU A 771 26.63 -12.39 19.78
N SER A 772 25.73 -12.90 18.92
CA SER A 772 24.34 -13.15 19.32
C SER A 772 24.24 -14.19 20.45
N GLU A 773 25.07 -15.24 20.44
CA GLU A 773 25.12 -16.25 21.51
C GLU A 773 25.44 -15.65 22.88
N ILE A 774 26.35 -14.67 22.91
CA ILE A 774 26.72 -13.96 24.14
C ILE A 774 25.56 -13.09 24.61
N LEU A 775 24.91 -12.36 23.69
CA LEU A 775 23.80 -11.45 24.01
C LEU A 775 22.52 -12.19 24.43
N MET A 776 22.32 -13.45 24.02
CA MET A 776 21.17 -14.26 24.44
C MET A 776 21.08 -14.48 25.96
N ALA A 777 22.21 -14.39 26.68
CA ALA A 777 22.26 -14.53 28.14
C ALA A 777 21.74 -13.29 28.90
N TYR A 778 21.50 -12.17 28.21
CA TYR A 778 21.07 -10.91 28.79
C TYR A 778 19.63 -10.59 28.38
N ASP A 779 18.89 -9.91 29.27
CA ASP A 779 17.57 -9.38 28.91
C ASP A 779 17.74 -8.13 28.05
N THR A 780 17.34 -8.25 26.79
CA THR A 780 17.44 -7.21 25.76
C THR A 780 16.04 -6.91 25.22
N SER A 781 15.85 -5.67 24.75
CA SER A 781 14.53 -5.10 24.39
C SER A 781 14.42 -4.68 22.92
N SER A 782 15.28 -5.22 22.05
CA SER A 782 15.32 -4.86 20.63
C SER A 782 14.43 -5.77 19.79
N SER A 783 13.41 -5.19 19.15
CA SER A 783 12.48 -5.90 18.26
C SER A 783 13.20 -6.57 17.08
N GLY A 784 14.18 -5.90 16.47
CA GLY A 784 14.98 -6.47 15.37
C GLY A 784 15.81 -7.68 15.79
N PHE A 785 16.34 -7.68 17.01
CA PHE A 785 17.09 -8.82 17.54
C PHE A 785 16.18 -9.98 17.91
N ASP A 786 15.04 -9.70 18.56
CA ASP A 786 14.03 -10.71 18.86
C ASP A 786 13.49 -11.34 17.56
N LEU A 787 13.33 -10.55 16.48
CA LEU A 787 12.95 -11.02 15.16
C LEU A 787 14.01 -11.97 14.56
N TYR A 788 15.30 -11.60 14.60
CA TYR A 788 16.39 -12.45 14.12
C TYR A 788 16.42 -13.81 14.84
N LEU A 789 16.28 -13.81 16.16
CA LEU A 789 16.25 -15.04 16.97
C LEU A 789 14.99 -15.88 16.67
N SER A 790 13.84 -15.24 16.43
CA SER A 790 12.61 -15.95 16.04
C SER A 790 12.74 -16.67 14.69
N GLY A 791 13.50 -16.09 13.74
CA GLY A 791 13.77 -16.68 12.43
C GLY A 791 14.68 -17.90 12.47
N LEU A 792 15.63 -17.94 13.42
CA LEU A 792 16.50 -19.09 13.68
C LEU A 792 15.76 -20.27 14.32
N ALA A 793 14.72 -20.00 15.12
CA ALA A 793 13.98 -21.00 15.89
C ALA A 793 13.00 -21.88 15.07
N GLY A 794 13.10 -21.89 13.74
CA GLY A 794 12.28 -22.73 12.86
C GLY A 794 12.47 -24.25 13.04
N GLN A 795 13.41 -24.70 13.86
CA GLN A 795 13.72 -26.12 14.06
C GLN A 795 13.95 -26.56 15.52
N GLU A 796 13.87 -25.66 16.51
CA GLU A 796 14.13 -25.99 17.93
C GLU A 796 12.87 -25.89 18.80
N ALA A 797 12.81 -26.69 19.87
CA ALA A 797 11.73 -26.65 20.85
C ALA A 797 11.68 -25.28 21.54
N MET A 798 10.49 -24.68 21.65
CA MET A 798 10.33 -23.35 22.25
C MET A 798 10.72 -23.34 23.74
N THR A 799 11.64 -22.45 24.10
CA THR A 799 12.07 -22.21 25.49
C THR A 799 11.24 -21.09 26.14
N GLU A 800 11.21 -20.99 27.46
CA GLU A 800 10.47 -19.94 28.18
C GLU A 800 10.95 -18.53 27.82
N GLN A 801 12.27 -18.36 27.68
CA GLN A 801 12.85 -17.11 27.20
C GLN A 801 12.44 -16.81 25.75
N GLY A 802 12.33 -17.84 24.89
CA GLY A 802 11.82 -17.71 23.54
C GLY A 802 10.35 -17.28 23.49
N ALA A 803 9.51 -17.85 24.36
CA ALA A 803 8.10 -17.48 24.47
C ALA A 803 7.92 -16.03 24.96
N ALA A 804 8.70 -15.60 25.97
CA ALA A 804 8.70 -14.23 26.44
C ALA A 804 9.09 -13.22 25.34
N ARG A 805 10.10 -13.55 24.52
CA ARG A 805 10.49 -12.73 23.34
C ARG A 805 9.37 -12.66 22.30
N LEU A 806 8.77 -13.80 21.96
CA LEU A 806 7.65 -13.84 21.02
C LEU A 806 6.46 -13.02 21.52
N ARG A 807 6.16 -13.05 22.82
CA ARG A 807 5.08 -12.25 23.41
C ARG A 807 5.35 -10.75 23.24
N ARG A 808 6.57 -10.30 23.52
CA ARG A 808 6.97 -8.90 23.27
C ARG A 808 6.83 -8.52 21.79
N LEU A 809 7.16 -9.43 20.87
CA LEU A 809 6.98 -9.22 19.43
C LEU A 809 5.51 -9.14 19.03
N THR A 810 4.65 -10.01 19.54
CA THR A 810 3.20 -9.98 19.22
C THR A 810 2.51 -8.73 19.75
N ASP A 811 2.94 -8.26 20.93
CA ASP A 811 2.44 -7.03 21.56
C ASP A 811 2.94 -5.77 20.82
N SER A 812 4.03 -5.89 20.06
CA SER A 812 4.56 -4.79 19.27
C SER A 812 3.66 -4.46 18.05
N SER A 813 3.48 -3.17 17.78
CA SER A 813 2.81 -2.69 16.56
C SER A 813 3.68 -2.82 15.31
N GLU A 814 4.93 -3.27 15.45
CA GLU A 814 5.93 -3.28 14.39
C GLU A 814 5.71 -4.41 13.38
N LEU A 815 4.97 -5.48 13.69
CA LEU A 815 4.77 -6.61 12.79
C LEU A 815 3.60 -6.44 11.82
N VAL A 816 3.72 -7.07 10.63
CA VAL A 816 2.61 -7.26 9.69
C VAL A 816 1.57 -8.21 10.30
N ASP A 817 0.29 -7.93 10.09
CA ASP A 817 -0.82 -8.66 10.74
C ASP A 817 -0.80 -10.17 10.44
N GLU A 818 -0.51 -10.58 9.20
CA GLU A 818 -0.36 -11.99 8.81
C GLU A 818 0.72 -12.72 9.66
N VAL A 819 1.88 -12.08 9.88
CA VAL A 819 2.99 -12.65 10.66
C VAL A 819 2.69 -12.59 12.15
N ARG A 820 2.07 -11.51 12.62
CA ARG A 820 1.61 -11.39 14.01
C ARG A 820 0.65 -12.52 14.34
N GLN A 821 -0.36 -12.79 13.50
CA GLN A 821 -1.30 -13.88 13.68
C GLN A 821 -0.57 -15.24 13.76
N GLN A 822 0.36 -15.52 12.86
CA GLN A 822 1.14 -16.78 12.89
C GLN A 822 1.91 -16.95 14.21
N LEU A 823 2.58 -15.89 14.68
CA LEU A 823 3.27 -15.92 15.97
C LEU A 823 2.27 -16.03 17.13
N GLN A 824 1.11 -15.38 17.02
CA GLN A 824 0.09 -15.40 18.04
C GLN A 824 -0.49 -16.79 18.25
N MET A 825 -0.80 -17.50 17.14
CA MET A 825 -1.27 -18.88 17.18
C MET A 825 -0.18 -19.84 17.67
N LYS A 826 1.09 -19.63 17.28
CA LYS A 826 2.21 -20.43 17.80
C LYS A 826 2.40 -20.28 19.31
N LEU A 827 2.24 -19.08 19.86
CA LEU A 827 2.25 -18.84 21.31
C LEU A 827 1.04 -19.49 22.00
N LEU A 828 -0.14 -19.40 21.39
CA LEU A 828 -1.36 -20.02 21.89
C LEU A 828 -1.18 -21.54 22.03
N HIS A 829 -0.69 -22.20 20.99
CA HIS A 829 -0.36 -23.64 21.02
C HIS A 829 0.69 -23.95 22.07
N TYR A 830 1.74 -23.13 22.18
CA TYR A 830 2.80 -23.33 23.17
C TYR A 830 2.30 -23.31 24.62
N TYR A 831 1.49 -22.32 24.99
CA TYR A 831 0.94 -22.22 26.35
C TYR A 831 -0.03 -23.36 26.65
N HIS A 832 -0.82 -23.78 25.65
CA HIS A 832 -1.72 -24.92 25.78
C HIS A 832 -0.98 -26.25 25.94
N ASP A 833 0.01 -26.54 25.09
CA ASP A 833 0.77 -27.80 25.11
C ASP A 833 1.59 -28.01 26.40
N ARG A 834 1.85 -26.92 27.14
CA ARG A 834 2.55 -26.93 28.44
C ARG A 834 1.64 -26.95 29.67
N ASP A 835 0.32 -26.92 29.48
CA ASP A 835 -0.66 -26.77 30.57
C ASP A 835 -0.41 -25.53 31.46
N ASP A 836 0.12 -24.43 30.90
CA ASP A 836 0.34 -23.16 31.62
C ASP A 836 -0.92 -22.29 31.60
N ASP A 837 -1.91 -22.77 32.34
CA ASP A 837 -3.26 -22.22 32.45
C ASP A 837 -3.31 -20.72 32.73
N ARG A 838 -2.41 -20.20 33.58
CA ARG A 838 -2.41 -18.80 33.98
C ARG A 838 -1.93 -17.90 32.84
N GLU A 839 -0.80 -18.25 32.21
CA GLU A 839 -0.26 -17.47 31.10
C GLU A 839 -1.16 -17.55 29.87
N LEU A 840 -1.80 -18.71 29.64
CA LEU A 840 -2.79 -18.88 28.58
C LEU A 840 -4.02 -17.98 28.79
N ASP A 841 -4.54 -17.87 30.01
CA ASP A 841 -5.68 -17.00 30.32
C ASP A 841 -5.34 -15.52 30.15
N GLU A 842 -4.20 -15.07 30.69
CA GLU A 842 -3.71 -13.70 30.53
C GLU A 842 -3.51 -13.36 29.03
N TYR A 843 -2.98 -14.31 28.26
CA TYR A 843 -2.74 -14.14 26.83
C TYR A 843 -4.04 -14.07 26.02
N LEU A 844 -4.98 -15.00 26.23
CA LEU A 844 -6.31 -14.98 25.60
C LEU A 844 -7.07 -13.69 25.92
N LEU A 845 -6.96 -13.15 27.15
CA LEU A 845 -7.55 -11.87 27.54
C LEU A 845 -6.92 -10.68 26.81
N SER A 846 -5.65 -10.75 26.42
CA SER A 846 -4.96 -9.68 25.68
C SER A 846 -5.25 -9.64 24.17
N MET A 847 -5.72 -10.75 23.57
CA MET A 847 -5.95 -10.85 22.12
C MET A 847 -7.10 -9.95 21.62
N GLU A 848 -6.97 -9.38 20.42
CA GLU A 848 -8.02 -8.60 19.74
C GLU A 848 -8.49 -9.33 18.47
N PRO A 849 -9.80 -9.35 18.16
CA PRO A 849 -10.34 -10.14 17.05
C PRO A 849 -10.19 -9.47 15.66
N ASP A 850 -10.04 -8.14 15.61
CA ASP A 850 -10.07 -7.35 14.37
C ASP A 850 -8.93 -7.68 13.40
N ARG A 851 -7.82 -8.23 13.91
CA ARG A 851 -6.60 -8.54 13.13
C ARG A 851 -6.40 -10.02 12.84
N LEU A 852 -7.36 -10.85 13.25
CA LEU A 852 -7.36 -12.29 13.02
C LEU A 852 -8.25 -12.61 11.81
N ASP A 853 -7.91 -13.63 11.04
CA ASP A 853 -8.83 -14.19 10.04
C ASP A 853 -9.93 -15.06 10.68
N ALA A 854 -10.89 -15.50 9.88
CA ALA A 854 -12.03 -16.27 10.36
C ALA A 854 -11.62 -17.61 11.02
N GLU A 855 -10.58 -18.27 10.49
CA GLU A 855 -10.09 -19.56 11.00
C GLU A 855 -9.39 -19.38 12.36
N ALA A 856 -8.49 -18.41 12.46
CA ALA A 856 -7.80 -18.09 13.71
C ALA A 856 -8.78 -17.59 14.79
N ARG A 857 -9.79 -16.79 14.43
CA ARG A 857 -10.86 -16.41 15.38
C ARG A 857 -11.61 -17.63 15.91
N ALA A 858 -12.00 -18.55 15.04
CA ALA A 858 -12.72 -19.76 15.44
C ALA A 858 -11.90 -20.63 16.40
N GLU A 859 -10.59 -20.77 16.13
CA GLU A 859 -9.67 -21.51 16.98
C GLU A 859 -9.48 -20.81 18.34
N VAL A 860 -9.29 -19.49 18.38
CA VAL A 860 -9.17 -18.74 19.64
C VAL A 860 -10.46 -18.85 20.48
N ILE A 861 -11.65 -18.77 19.87
CA ILE A 861 -12.94 -18.98 20.55
C ILE A 861 -13.00 -20.38 21.16
N GLN A 862 -12.51 -21.40 20.47
CA GLN A 862 -12.44 -22.76 21.01
C GLN A 862 -11.56 -22.84 22.27
N TYR A 863 -10.40 -22.19 22.27
CA TYR A 863 -9.55 -22.12 23.47
C TYR A 863 -10.19 -21.33 24.61
N MET A 864 -10.85 -20.20 24.32
CA MET A 864 -11.63 -19.45 25.31
C MET A 864 -12.75 -20.31 25.93
N ALA A 865 -13.45 -21.10 25.12
CA ALA A 865 -14.47 -22.04 25.58
C ALA A 865 -13.89 -23.17 26.46
N ILE A 866 -12.67 -23.65 26.19
CA ILE A 866 -12.00 -24.63 27.06
C ILE A 866 -11.68 -24.02 28.42
N ARG A 867 -11.06 -22.83 28.41
CA ARG A 867 -10.59 -22.10 29.61
C ARG A 867 -11.70 -21.46 30.44
N GLY A 868 -12.89 -21.25 29.87
CA GLY A 868 -14.03 -20.64 30.55
C GLY A 868 -14.05 -19.11 30.50
N LEU A 869 -13.38 -18.51 29.51
CA LEU A 869 -13.44 -17.07 29.22
C LEU A 869 -14.70 -16.73 28.41
N ASN A 870 -15.87 -17.03 28.98
CA ASN A 870 -17.13 -17.06 28.26
C ASN A 870 -17.55 -15.67 27.76
N ASP A 871 -17.48 -14.63 28.59
CA ASP A 871 -17.94 -13.26 28.26
C ASP A 871 -17.23 -12.70 27.03
N LYS A 872 -15.89 -12.87 26.98
CA LYS A 872 -15.07 -12.39 25.86
C LYS A 872 -15.37 -13.16 24.58
N ALA A 873 -15.54 -14.48 24.69
CA ALA A 873 -15.88 -15.30 23.54
C ALA A 873 -17.31 -15.04 23.03
N LEU A 874 -18.28 -14.75 23.92
CA LEU A 874 -19.62 -14.30 23.53
C LEU A 874 -19.56 -12.97 22.77
N ALA A 875 -18.80 -11.99 23.27
CA ALA A 875 -18.61 -10.71 22.57
C ALA A 875 -18.03 -10.90 21.16
N TRP A 876 -17.10 -11.84 20.98
CA TRP A 876 -16.55 -12.17 19.65
C TRP A 876 -17.60 -12.83 18.74
N LEU A 877 -18.45 -13.71 19.28
CA LEU A 877 -19.54 -14.35 18.54
C LEU A 877 -20.64 -13.36 18.15
N GLU A 878 -20.97 -12.39 19.00
CA GLU A 878 -21.95 -11.34 18.69
C GLU A 878 -21.44 -10.41 17.57
N GLN A 879 -20.14 -10.11 17.57
CA GLN A 879 -19.53 -9.22 16.58
C GLN A 879 -19.25 -9.93 15.24
N PHE A 880 -18.75 -11.16 15.25
CA PHE A 880 -18.27 -11.87 14.04
C PHE A 880 -19.12 -13.09 13.66
N GLY A 881 -20.08 -13.50 14.47
CA GLY A 881 -20.85 -14.72 14.27
C GLY A 881 -20.07 -15.99 14.60
N ALA A 882 -20.73 -17.15 14.46
CA ALA A 882 -20.18 -18.47 14.79
C ALA A 882 -19.63 -19.24 13.56
N PHE A 883 -19.20 -18.51 12.54
CA PHE A 883 -18.60 -19.08 11.33
C PHE A 883 -17.28 -19.79 11.66
N GLY A 884 -17.09 -21.02 11.16
CA GLY A 884 -15.89 -21.83 11.43
C GLY A 884 -15.77 -22.43 12.84
N VAL A 885 -16.52 -21.94 13.83
CA VAL A 885 -16.44 -22.43 15.22
C VAL A 885 -17.00 -23.84 15.36
N ASP A 886 -16.30 -24.72 16.08
CA ASP A 886 -16.77 -26.08 16.33
C ASP A 886 -18.05 -26.12 17.20
N GLY A 887 -18.97 -27.04 16.89
CA GLY A 887 -20.23 -27.17 17.61
C GLY A 887 -20.07 -27.52 19.09
N SER A 888 -19.04 -28.28 19.46
CA SER A 888 -18.80 -28.65 20.87
C SER A 888 -18.27 -27.48 21.69
N ALA A 889 -17.47 -26.60 21.06
CA ALA A 889 -17.02 -25.36 21.67
C ALA A 889 -18.19 -24.40 21.92
N LEU A 890 -19.08 -24.23 20.92
CA LEU A 890 -20.29 -23.43 21.07
C LEU A 890 -21.21 -23.95 22.18
N MET A 891 -21.44 -25.26 22.23
CA MET A 891 -22.28 -25.87 23.26
C MET A 891 -21.69 -25.59 24.65
N ARG A 892 -20.39 -25.87 24.84
CA ARG A 892 -19.71 -25.63 26.13
C ARG A 892 -19.76 -24.18 26.57
N LEU A 893 -19.62 -23.25 25.64
CA LEU A 893 -19.69 -21.81 25.89
C LEU A 893 -21.12 -21.40 26.29
N CYS A 894 -22.11 -21.74 25.47
CA CYS A 894 -23.50 -21.33 25.70
C CYS A 894 -24.08 -21.94 26.99
N SER A 895 -23.81 -23.22 27.28
CA SER A 895 -24.29 -23.88 28.50
C SER A 895 -23.71 -23.27 29.78
N ARG A 896 -22.45 -22.82 29.74
CA ARG A 896 -21.83 -22.13 30.90
C ARG A 896 -22.40 -20.74 31.08
N ILE A 897 -22.59 -19.99 30.00
CA ILE A 897 -23.20 -18.66 30.05
C ILE A 897 -24.60 -18.75 30.66
N LEU A 898 -25.41 -19.72 30.25
CA LEU A 898 -26.74 -19.97 30.83
C LEU A 898 -26.71 -20.35 32.31
N TYR A 899 -25.59 -20.89 32.81
CA TYR A 899 -25.41 -21.23 34.22
C TYR A 899 -24.93 -20.03 35.05
N ASP A 900 -24.00 -19.24 34.51
CA ASP A 900 -23.34 -18.14 35.20
C ASP A 900 -24.14 -16.83 35.13
N GLU A 901 -24.88 -16.60 34.03
CA GLU A 901 -25.64 -15.39 33.74
C GLU A 901 -27.14 -15.67 33.57
N HIS A 902 -27.98 -14.72 33.96
CA HIS A 902 -29.42 -14.76 33.67
C HIS A 902 -29.71 -14.09 32.32
N ILE A 903 -29.25 -14.70 31.23
CA ILE A 903 -29.60 -14.26 29.87
C ILE A 903 -31.05 -14.70 29.57
N ALA A 904 -31.91 -13.72 29.32
CA ALA A 904 -33.31 -13.94 28.95
C ALA A 904 -33.68 -13.02 27.79
N ASP A 905 -34.34 -13.58 26.76
CA ASP A 905 -34.85 -12.84 25.59
C ASP A 905 -33.76 -12.03 24.83
N ASP A 906 -32.60 -12.64 24.58
CA ASP A 906 -31.57 -12.07 23.70
C ASP A 906 -31.66 -12.72 22.29
N PRO A 907 -32.08 -11.98 21.24
CA PRO A 907 -32.19 -12.51 19.89
C PRO A 907 -30.85 -12.96 19.28
N ALA A 908 -29.75 -12.27 19.60
CA ALA A 908 -28.44 -12.62 19.04
C ALA A 908 -27.92 -13.92 19.66
N PHE A 909 -28.02 -14.03 20.98
CA PHE A 909 -27.68 -15.27 21.69
C PHE A 909 -28.57 -16.44 21.26
N SER A 910 -29.88 -16.22 21.06
CA SER A 910 -30.81 -17.23 20.55
C SER A 910 -30.40 -17.78 19.18
N GLU A 911 -29.93 -16.94 18.25
CA GLU A 911 -29.41 -17.41 16.97
C GLU A 911 -28.09 -18.17 17.13
N ILE A 912 -27.20 -17.79 18.05
CA ILE A 912 -25.96 -18.54 18.34
C ILE A 912 -26.27 -19.94 18.87
N VAL A 913 -27.21 -20.05 19.82
CA VAL A 913 -27.66 -21.34 20.36
C VAL A 913 -28.32 -22.18 19.26
N HIS A 914 -29.11 -21.56 18.39
CA HIS A 914 -29.69 -22.26 17.24
C HIS A 914 -28.63 -22.73 16.23
N GLU A 915 -27.57 -21.95 15.97
CA GLU A 915 -26.45 -22.41 15.14
C GLU A 915 -25.72 -23.62 15.77
N CYS A 916 -25.60 -23.65 17.10
CA CYS A 916 -25.08 -24.82 17.83
C CYS A 916 -25.98 -26.06 17.64
N PHE A 917 -27.29 -25.87 17.72
CA PHE A 917 -28.30 -26.91 17.47
C PHE A 917 -28.21 -27.47 16.04
N LEU A 918 -28.10 -26.60 15.01
CA LEU A 918 -27.94 -27.01 13.61
C LEU A 918 -26.65 -27.82 13.37
N LYS A 919 -25.61 -27.60 14.18
CA LYS A 919 -24.37 -28.41 14.18
C LYS A 919 -24.52 -29.75 14.93
N GLY A 920 -25.71 -30.06 15.44
CA GLY A 920 -26.02 -31.31 16.14
C GLY A 920 -25.46 -31.40 17.56
N LYS A 921 -25.18 -30.25 18.21
CA LYS A 921 -24.64 -30.18 19.57
C LYS A 921 -25.58 -29.35 20.44
N TYR A 922 -26.11 -29.93 21.50
CA TYR A 922 -27.03 -29.27 22.44
C TYR A 922 -27.14 -30.10 23.72
N ASP A 923 -27.57 -29.46 24.80
CA ASP A 923 -27.88 -30.08 26.10
C ASP A 923 -29.24 -29.59 26.63
N GLU A 924 -29.64 -30.08 27.81
CA GLU A 924 -30.92 -29.72 28.45
C GLU A 924 -31.07 -28.21 28.66
N SER A 925 -29.98 -27.50 29.01
CA SER A 925 -30.03 -26.06 29.27
C SER A 925 -30.28 -25.25 28.00
N LEU A 926 -29.63 -25.64 26.90
CA LEU A 926 -29.78 -25.00 25.58
C LEU A 926 -31.17 -25.25 25.01
N LEU A 927 -31.68 -26.48 25.14
CA LEU A 927 -33.04 -26.84 24.72
C LEU A 927 -34.11 -26.06 25.50
N ALA A 928 -33.97 -25.97 26.82
CA ALA A 928 -34.87 -25.19 27.66
C ALA A 928 -34.86 -23.70 27.28
N TYR A 929 -33.67 -23.14 27.02
CA TYR A 929 -33.52 -21.76 26.57
C TYR A 929 -34.17 -21.53 25.20
N MET A 930 -33.89 -22.38 24.20
CA MET A 930 -34.52 -22.28 22.87
C MET A 930 -36.04 -22.42 22.93
N GLY A 931 -36.54 -23.38 23.72
CA GLY A 931 -37.98 -23.56 23.92
C GLY A 931 -38.68 -22.32 24.47
N ALA A 932 -37.99 -21.56 25.33
CA ALA A 932 -38.51 -20.33 25.90
C ALA A 932 -38.35 -19.10 24.97
N TYR A 933 -37.22 -18.95 24.28
CA TYR A 933 -36.81 -17.65 23.69
C TYR A 933 -36.47 -17.66 22.19
N PHE A 934 -36.26 -18.82 21.54
CA PHE A 934 -35.89 -18.84 20.12
C PHE A 934 -37.10 -18.58 19.22
N ASP A 935 -37.09 -17.50 18.44
CA ASP A 935 -38.15 -17.12 17.50
C ASP A 935 -37.77 -17.60 16.07
N GLY A 936 -38.55 -18.50 15.48
CA GLY A 936 -38.25 -19.11 14.19
C GLY A 936 -39.48 -19.64 13.46
N LEU A 937 -39.28 -20.35 12.35
CA LEU A 937 -40.39 -20.97 11.61
C LEU A 937 -40.99 -22.12 12.41
N THR A 938 -42.28 -22.41 12.23
CA THR A 938 -42.97 -23.49 12.94
C THR A 938 -42.27 -24.83 12.69
N SER A 939 -41.69 -25.04 11.49
CA SER A 939 -40.87 -26.21 11.20
C SER A 939 -39.59 -26.31 12.05
N GLU A 940 -38.92 -25.19 12.31
CA GLU A 940 -37.70 -25.16 13.15
C GLU A 940 -38.09 -25.37 14.63
N LEU A 941 -39.19 -24.76 15.07
CA LEU A 941 -39.73 -24.97 16.41
C LEU A 941 -40.13 -26.43 16.65
N GLU A 942 -40.65 -27.12 15.62
CA GLU A 942 -40.95 -28.55 15.70
C GLU A 942 -39.68 -29.41 15.84
N GLU A 943 -38.60 -29.07 15.13
CA GLU A 943 -37.31 -29.75 15.29
C GLU A 943 -36.76 -29.60 16.71
N ILE A 944 -36.87 -28.39 17.30
CA ILE A 944 -36.49 -28.13 18.69
C ILE A 944 -37.38 -28.91 19.65
N ARG A 945 -38.71 -28.95 19.42
CA ARG A 945 -39.67 -29.70 20.25
C ARG A 945 -39.32 -31.19 20.29
N LYS A 946 -39.07 -31.81 19.13
CA LYS A 946 -38.64 -33.21 19.04
C LYS A 946 -37.34 -33.47 19.79
N ALA A 947 -36.42 -32.50 19.79
CA ALA A 947 -35.20 -32.58 20.57
C ALA A 947 -35.44 -32.47 22.08
N CYS A 948 -36.35 -31.58 22.52
CA CYS A 948 -36.81 -31.50 23.91
C CYS A 948 -37.43 -32.82 24.38
N GLU A 949 -38.35 -33.40 23.60
CA GLU A 949 -38.95 -34.70 23.89
C GLU A 949 -37.91 -35.82 24.02
N GLY A 950 -36.92 -35.85 23.11
CA GLY A 950 -35.84 -36.82 23.13
C GLY A 950 -34.91 -36.70 24.35
N PHE A 951 -34.76 -35.48 24.89
CA PHE A 951 -33.95 -35.19 26.09
C PHE A 951 -34.75 -35.23 27.41
N GLY A 952 -36.08 -35.19 27.35
CA GLY A 952 -36.96 -35.10 28.52
C GLY A 952 -37.06 -33.69 29.10
N THR A 953 -36.83 -32.65 28.31
CA THR A 953 -36.97 -31.24 28.68
C THR A 953 -38.42 -30.79 28.52
N ASP A 954 -38.90 -29.92 29.41
CA ASP A 954 -40.26 -29.36 29.33
C ASP A 954 -40.46 -28.51 28.06
N ASP A 955 -41.38 -28.93 27.19
CA ASP A 955 -41.74 -28.25 25.95
C ASP A 955 -43.09 -27.52 26.04
N TYR A 956 -43.73 -27.44 27.22
CA TYR A 956 -45.05 -26.84 27.37
C TYR A 956 -45.13 -25.37 26.89
N VAL A 957 -44.11 -24.57 27.23
CA VAL A 957 -43.99 -23.17 26.79
C VAL A 957 -43.81 -23.08 25.26
N LEU A 958 -43.02 -24.00 24.69
CA LEU A 958 -42.78 -24.09 23.26
C LEU A 958 -44.08 -24.48 22.52
N CYS A 959 -44.81 -25.48 23.01
CA CYS A 959 -46.13 -25.86 22.48
C CYS A 959 -47.10 -24.68 22.46
N ARG A 960 -47.16 -23.89 23.55
CA ARG A 960 -48.00 -22.69 23.59
C ARG A 960 -47.63 -21.68 22.48
N ARG A 961 -46.34 -21.41 22.29
CA ARG A 961 -45.83 -20.47 21.26
C ARG A 961 -46.10 -20.99 19.85
N MET A 962 -45.89 -22.28 19.62
CA MET A 962 -46.19 -22.94 18.34
C MET A 962 -47.69 -22.84 18.01
N LEU A 963 -48.58 -23.07 18.98
CA LEU A 963 -50.04 -22.94 18.75
C LEU A 963 -50.44 -21.53 18.36
N ILE A 964 -49.89 -20.52 19.04
CA ILE A 964 -50.11 -19.10 18.69
C ILE A 964 -49.65 -18.82 17.26
N GLN A 965 -48.47 -19.31 16.88
CA GLN A 965 -47.93 -19.12 15.53
C GLN A 965 -48.73 -19.88 14.48
N ILE A 966 -49.13 -21.13 14.73
CA ILE A 966 -49.99 -21.93 13.83
C ILE A 966 -51.35 -21.24 13.63
N LEU A 967 -51.92 -20.64 14.67
CA LEU A 967 -53.18 -19.89 14.54
C LEU A 967 -53.01 -18.61 13.74
N PHE A 968 -51.86 -17.95 13.85
CA PHE A 968 -51.53 -16.76 13.08
C PHE A 968 -51.26 -17.07 11.60
N THR A 969 -50.43 -18.08 11.31
CA THR A 969 -49.95 -18.41 9.95
C THR A 969 -50.85 -19.39 9.22
N GLY A 970 -51.62 -20.19 9.96
CA GLY A 970 -52.42 -21.29 9.44
C GLY A 970 -51.60 -22.44 8.85
N VAL A 971 -50.29 -22.53 9.13
CA VAL A 971 -49.42 -23.60 8.61
C VAL A 971 -49.96 -24.98 9.06
N GLN A 972 -49.97 -25.94 8.15
CA GLN A 972 -50.33 -27.33 8.46
C GLN A 972 -49.10 -28.11 8.92
N LEU A 973 -49.12 -28.56 10.17
CA LEU A 973 -48.10 -29.46 10.73
C LEU A 973 -48.66 -30.86 10.89
N SER A 974 -47.88 -31.89 10.53
CA SER A 974 -48.29 -33.28 10.75
C SER A 974 -48.44 -33.64 12.24
N SER A 975 -47.65 -33.00 13.12
CA SER A 975 -47.68 -33.20 14.57
C SER A 975 -48.61 -32.23 15.31
N ARG A 976 -49.43 -31.45 14.58
CA ARG A 976 -50.36 -30.46 15.15
C ARG A 976 -51.24 -31.04 16.25
N GLU A 977 -51.86 -32.19 15.97
CA GLU A 977 -52.78 -32.85 16.89
C GLU A 977 -52.07 -33.29 18.19
N GLU A 978 -50.81 -33.75 18.08
CA GLU A 978 -49.98 -34.11 19.23
C GLU A 978 -49.66 -32.88 20.09
N ILE A 979 -49.37 -31.73 19.47
CA ILE A 979 -49.08 -30.47 20.17
C ILE A 979 -50.31 -29.99 20.94
N ILE A 980 -51.51 -30.05 20.33
CA ILE A 980 -52.77 -29.66 20.98
C ILE A 980 -53.07 -30.59 22.17
N ASP A 981 -52.96 -31.91 21.97
CA ASP A 981 -53.21 -32.91 23.01
C ASP A 981 -52.24 -32.75 24.19
N HIS A 982 -50.95 -32.51 23.92
CA HIS A 982 -49.95 -32.25 24.95
C HIS A 982 -50.24 -30.95 25.72
N TYR A 983 -50.57 -29.86 25.01
CA TYR A 983 -50.89 -28.58 25.64
C TYR A 983 -52.14 -28.67 26.53
N MET A 984 -53.16 -29.42 26.08
CA MET A 984 -54.38 -29.67 26.85
C MET A 984 -54.09 -30.40 28.17
N ALA A 985 -53.22 -31.39 28.18
CA ALA A 985 -52.88 -32.16 29.38
C ALA A 985 -52.17 -31.32 30.47
N GLY A 986 -51.49 -30.23 30.09
CA GLY A 986 -50.67 -29.40 30.99
C GLY A 986 -51.37 -28.21 31.64
N GLY A 987 -52.70 -28.06 31.52
CA GLY A 987 -53.45 -26.94 32.14
C GLY A 987 -53.53 -25.69 31.24
N ALA A 988 -53.96 -25.90 30.00
CA ALA A 988 -54.03 -24.91 28.92
C ALA A 988 -54.83 -23.64 29.21
N ASP A 989 -54.46 -22.56 28.51
CA ASP A 989 -55.27 -21.36 28.32
C ASP A 989 -56.53 -21.69 27.50
N GLN A 990 -57.71 -21.48 28.09
CA GLN A 990 -58.99 -21.91 27.53
C GLN A 990 -59.31 -21.24 26.20
N GLU A 991 -58.95 -19.96 26.04
CA GLU A 991 -59.21 -19.21 24.80
C GLU A 991 -58.34 -19.73 23.65
N LEU A 992 -57.03 -19.88 23.88
CA LEU A 992 -56.09 -20.42 22.90
C LEU A 992 -56.46 -21.85 22.47
N LEU A 993 -56.81 -22.70 23.44
CA LEU A 993 -57.22 -24.08 23.17
C LEU A 993 -58.52 -24.13 22.37
N SER A 994 -59.51 -23.29 22.71
CA SER A 994 -60.78 -23.22 21.96
C SER A 994 -60.57 -22.81 20.50
N ASN A 995 -59.68 -21.84 20.24
CA ASN A 995 -59.33 -21.39 18.89
C ASN A 995 -58.56 -22.45 18.10
N ALA A 996 -57.60 -23.14 18.72
CA ALA A 996 -56.85 -24.25 18.11
C ALA A 996 -57.77 -25.40 17.69
N VAL A 997 -58.71 -25.77 18.56
CA VAL A 997 -59.69 -26.84 18.33
C VAL A 997 -60.72 -26.42 17.29
N ALA A 998 -61.18 -25.16 17.27
CA ALA A 998 -62.08 -24.66 16.23
C ALA A 998 -61.45 -24.72 14.84
N GLN A 999 -60.16 -24.38 14.73
CA GLN A 999 -59.43 -24.50 13.48
C GLN A 999 -59.22 -25.98 13.07
N SER A 1000 -58.93 -26.89 14.01
CA SER A 1000 -58.86 -28.34 13.70
C SER A 1000 -60.22 -28.90 13.27
N ALA A 1001 -61.32 -28.46 13.91
CA ALA A 1001 -62.68 -28.82 13.54
C ALA A 1001 -63.03 -28.35 12.10
N HIS A 1002 -62.57 -27.16 11.71
CA HIS A 1002 -62.70 -26.68 10.34
C HIS A 1002 -61.99 -27.58 9.34
N PHE A 1003 -60.71 -27.91 9.56
CA PHE A 1003 -59.95 -28.78 8.67
C PHE A 1003 -60.50 -30.20 8.61
N TYR A 1004 -60.99 -30.75 9.73
CA TYR A 1004 -61.68 -32.04 9.75
C TYR A 1004 -62.99 -32.01 8.95
N PHE A 1005 -63.76 -30.92 9.06
CA PHE A 1005 -65.01 -30.79 8.33
C PHE A 1005 -64.83 -30.66 6.82
N THR A 1006 -63.86 -29.84 6.36
CA THR A 1006 -63.54 -29.66 4.94
C THR A 1006 -62.79 -30.84 4.33
N GLY A 1007 -62.22 -31.73 5.16
CA GLY A 1007 -61.46 -32.90 4.73
C GLY A 1007 -59.96 -32.65 4.54
N ASP A 1008 -59.47 -31.49 4.98
CA ASP A 1008 -58.07 -31.05 4.89
C ASP A 1008 -57.21 -31.49 6.08
N GLY A 1009 -57.81 -32.09 7.12
CA GLY A 1009 -57.11 -32.50 8.34
C GLY A 1009 -57.81 -33.61 9.12
N GLN A 1010 -57.12 -34.07 10.17
CA GLN A 1010 -57.65 -35.03 11.15
C GLN A 1010 -57.84 -34.35 12.50
N MET A 1011 -58.71 -34.91 13.33
CA MET A 1011 -58.98 -34.41 14.67
C MET A 1011 -58.87 -35.54 15.69
N SER A 1012 -58.15 -35.30 16.78
CA SER A 1012 -57.94 -36.31 17.83
C SER A 1012 -59.22 -36.62 18.62
N ARG A 1013 -59.32 -37.84 19.17
CA ARG A 1013 -60.44 -38.21 20.05
C ARG A 1013 -60.51 -37.31 21.29
N GLN A 1014 -59.37 -36.91 21.83
CA GLN A 1014 -59.31 -36.07 23.03
C GLN A 1014 -59.89 -34.68 22.76
N GLN A 1015 -59.70 -34.14 21.56
CA GLN A 1015 -60.30 -32.87 21.16
C GLN A 1015 -61.82 -32.97 20.97
N PHE A 1016 -62.33 -34.07 20.40
CA PHE A 1016 -63.77 -34.31 20.36
C PHE A 1016 -64.38 -34.45 21.77
N ASP A 1017 -63.66 -35.10 22.70
CA ASP A 1017 -64.09 -35.22 24.09
C ASP A 1017 -64.09 -33.84 24.79
N LEU A 1018 -63.14 -32.96 24.47
CA LEU A 1018 -63.10 -31.58 24.94
C LEU A 1018 -64.28 -30.75 24.41
N ILE A 1019 -64.61 -30.83 23.12
CA ILE A 1019 -65.80 -30.15 22.56
C ILE A 1019 -67.07 -30.59 23.31
N ALA A 1020 -67.22 -31.88 23.57
CA ALA A 1020 -68.35 -32.39 24.34
C ALA A 1020 -68.36 -31.85 25.78
N ALA A 1021 -67.21 -31.75 26.43
CA ALA A 1021 -67.09 -31.16 27.76
C ALA A 1021 -67.50 -29.67 27.77
N TYR A 1022 -66.98 -28.88 26.82
CA TYR A 1022 -67.35 -27.47 26.65
C TYR A 1022 -68.85 -27.27 26.44
N GLY A 1023 -69.48 -28.12 25.62
CA GLY A 1023 -70.93 -28.13 25.43
C GLY A 1023 -71.71 -28.38 26.72
N ARG A 1024 -71.29 -29.34 27.56
CA ARG A 1024 -71.94 -29.63 28.85
C ARG A 1024 -71.76 -28.52 29.88
N GLU A 1025 -70.58 -27.93 29.91
CA GLU A 1025 -70.21 -26.88 30.85
C GLU A 1025 -70.77 -25.50 30.46
N GLY A 1026 -71.40 -25.38 29.28
CA GLY A 1026 -71.94 -24.13 28.76
C GLY A 1026 -70.86 -23.14 28.31
N VAL A 1027 -69.67 -23.64 27.97
CA VAL A 1027 -68.59 -22.84 27.41
C VAL A 1027 -68.96 -22.48 25.96
N PRO A 1028 -68.95 -21.19 25.57
CA PRO A 1028 -69.22 -20.79 24.19
C PRO A 1028 -68.22 -21.45 23.24
N ILE A 1029 -68.73 -22.17 22.23
CA ILE A 1029 -67.95 -22.75 21.14
C ILE A 1029 -68.48 -22.22 19.80
N VAL A 1030 -67.60 -22.17 18.81
CA VAL A 1030 -67.95 -21.81 17.42
C VAL A 1030 -68.73 -22.96 16.78
N ASP A 1031 -69.67 -22.67 15.88
CA ASP A 1031 -70.55 -23.67 15.28
C ASP A 1031 -69.81 -24.79 14.55
N ILE A 1032 -68.65 -24.49 13.96
CA ILE A 1032 -67.82 -25.52 13.31
C ILE A 1032 -67.42 -26.65 14.26
N CYS A 1033 -67.19 -26.36 15.55
CA CYS A 1033 -66.91 -27.39 16.55
C CYS A 1033 -68.12 -28.30 16.75
N ARG A 1034 -69.32 -27.72 16.83
CA ARG A 1034 -70.60 -28.46 16.95
C ARG A 1034 -70.81 -29.35 15.72
N ILE A 1035 -70.61 -28.79 14.53
CA ILE A 1035 -70.79 -29.47 13.23
C ILE A 1035 -69.81 -30.64 13.09
N ALA A 1036 -68.50 -30.40 13.32
CA ALA A 1036 -67.45 -31.42 13.23
C ALA A 1036 -67.71 -32.57 14.22
N TRP A 1037 -68.10 -32.26 15.46
CA TRP A 1037 -68.43 -33.26 16.47
C TRP A 1037 -69.63 -34.12 16.06
N LEU A 1038 -70.70 -33.50 15.53
CA LEU A 1038 -71.88 -34.22 15.03
C LEU A 1038 -71.54 -35.08 13.79
N LYS A 1039 -70.64 -34.62 12.92
CA LYS A 1039 -70.17 -35.38 11.75
C LYS A 1039 -69.42 -36.66 12.17
N ASP A 1040 -68.43 -36.54 13.07
CA ASP A 1040 -67.71 -37.70 13.62
C ASP A 1040 -68.68 -38.70 14.28
N ARG A 1041 -69.70 -38.21 14.97
CA ARG A 1041 -70.71 -39.08 15.60
C ARG A 1041 -71.62 -39.77 14.60
N ALA A 1042 -72.02 -39.10 13.53
CA ALA A 1042 -72.79 -39.72 12.45
C ALA A 1042 -71.95 -40.75 11.66
N GLU A 1043 -70.63 -40.65 11.68
CA GLU A 1043 -69.79 -41.66 11.00
C GLU A 1043 -69.55 -42.91 11.87
N ARG A 1044 -69.72 -42.83 13.20
CA ARG A 1044 -69.53 -43.95 14.12
C ARG A 1044 -70.76 -44.87 14.19
N SER A 1045 -70.59 -46.15 13.83
CA SER A 1045 -71.63 -47.16 13.96
C SER A 1045 -71.74 -47.68 15.41
N GLY A 1046 -72.78 -47.30 16.16
CA GLY A 1046 -73.04 -47.80 17.52
C GLY A 1046 -74.19 -47.06 18.24
N GLU A 1047 -74.68 -47.61 19.36
CA GLU A 1047 -75.64 -46.91 20.23
C GLU A 1047 -74.96 -45.72 20.93
N ILE A 1048 -75.63 -44.56 20.95
CA ILE A 1048 -75.12 -43.32 21.57
C ILE A 1048 -75.26 -43.45 23.10
N ALA A 1049 -74.19 -43.18 23.84
CA ALA A 1049 -74.24 -43.18 25.31
C ALA A 1049 -75.14 -42.06 25.85
N ASP A 1050 -75.78 -42.25 27.01
CA ASP A 1050 -76.70 -41.27 27.61
C ASP A 1050 -76.06 -39.87 27.80
N THR A 1051 -74.78 -39.81 28.17
CA THR A 1051 -74.01 -38.56 28.34
C THR A 1051 -73.61 -37.88 27.03
N GLU A 1052 -73.67 -38.60 25.92
CA GLU A 1052 -73.45 -38.07 24.58
C GLU A 1052 -74.77 -37.66 23.92
N LEU A 1053 -75.90 -38.31 24.26
CA LEU A 1053 -77.24 -37.92 23.82
C LEU A 1053 -77.63 -36.50 24.26
N GLU A 1054 -77.26 -36.11 25.48
CA GLU A 1054 -77.50 -34.76 26.00
C GLU A 1054 -76.78 -33.69 25.16
N VAL A 1055 -75.48 -33.87 24.92
CA VAL A 1055 -74.66 -32.97 24.10
C VAL A 1055 -75.13 -32.94 22.65
N THR A 1056 -75.50 -34.10 22.10
CA THR A 1056 -76.01 -34.24 20.73
C THR A 1056 -77.30 -33.42 20.56
N ARG A 1057 -78.23 -33.51 21.52
CA ARG A 1057 -79.47 -32.72 21.50
C ARG A 1057 -79.18 -31.22 21.62
N LEU A 1058 -78.25 -30.83 22.49
CA LEU A 1058 -77.85 -29.43 22.69
C LEU A 1058 -77.29 -28.81 21.40
N PHE A 1059 -76.31 -29.48 20.77
CA PHE A 1059 -75.71 -29.00 19.52
C PHE A 1059 -76.69 -28.99 18.35
N LEU A 1060 -77.56 -30.00 18.22
CA LEU A 1060 -78.58 -30.02 17.18
C LEU A 1060 -79.61 -28.90 17.38
N GLN A 1061 -80.03 -28.61 18.62
CA GLN A 1061 -80.96 -27.53 18.93
C GLN A 1061 -80.38 -26.16 18.58
N ASP A 1062 -79.13 -25.89 18.95
CA ASP A 1062 -78.43 -24.64 18.64
C ASP A 1062 -78.35 -24.43 17.12
N LEU A 1063 -77.84 -25.43 16.38
CA LEU A 1063 -77.67 -25.33 14.92
C LEU A 1063 -79.02 -25.22 14.19
N LEU A 1064 -80.06 -25.93 14.65
CA LEU A 1064 -81.40 -25.84 14.05
C LEU A 1064 -82.08 -24.50 14.31
N ALA A 1065 -81.84 -23.87 15.47
CA ALA A 1065 -82.35 -22.53 15.76
C ALA A 1065 -81.81 -21.47 14.78
N GLU A 1066 -80.59 -21.68 14.28
CA GLU A 1066 -79.96 -20.86 13.23
C GLU A 1066 -80.31 -21.33 11.80
N GLY A 1067 -81.03 -22.45 11.68
CA GLY A 1067 -81.43 -23.05 10.43
C GLY A 1067 -80.28 -23.70 9.65
N ILE A 1068 -79.24 -24.15 10.35
CA ILE A 1068 -78.09 -24.90 9.82
C ILE A 1068 -78.43 -26.39 9.79
N ILE A 1069 -78.37 -27.02 8.61
CA ILE A 1069 -78.76 -28.42 8.42
C ILE A 1069 -77.82 -29.10 7.41
N PHE A 1070 -77.31 -30.28 7.77
CA PHE A 1070 -76.47 -31.11 6.90
C PHE A 1070 -77.08 -32.49 6.64
N PRO A 1071 -76.74 -33.16 5.51
CA PRO A 1071 -77.25 -34.49 5.18
C PRO A 1071 -77.03 -35.55 6.26
N PHE A 1072 -75.90 -35.50 6.97
CA PHE A 1072 -75.57 -36.47 8.03
C PHE A 1072 -76.46 -36.32 9.28
N PHE A 1073 -77.21 -35.22 9.44
CA PHE A 1073 -78.14 -35.05 10.57
C PHE A 1073 -79.25 -36.09 10.58
N ARG A 1074 -79.55 -36.72 9.43
CA ARG A 1074 -80.56 -37.80 9.31
C ARG A 1074 -80.32 -38.96 10.27
N GLN A 1075 -79.08 -39.20 10.68
CA GLN A 1075 -78.77 -40.26 11.63
C GLN A 1075 -79.28 -39.97 13.06
N PHE A 1076 -79.60 -38.71 13.35
CA PHE A 1076 -80.05 -38.27 14.67
C PHE A 1076 -81.57 -38.07 14.79
N ILE A 1077 -82.37 -38.50 13.79
CA ILE A 1077 -83.85 -38.42 13.82
C ILE A 1077 -84.42 -39.08 15.09
N GLY A 1078 -83.84 -40.19 15.53
CA GLY A 1078 -84.24 -40.86 16.77
C GLY A 1078 -83.95 -40.07 18.06
N VAL A 1079 -82.99 -39.14 18.02
CA VAL A 1079 -82.60 -38.28 19.16
C VAL A 1079 -83.41 -36.99 19.21
N MET A 1080 -83.73 -36.44 18.02
CA MET A 1080 -84.45 -35.19 17.84
C MET A 1080 -85.56 -35.33 16.79
N PRO A 1081 -86.83 -35.53 17.21
CA PRO A 1081 -87.98 -35.72 16.31
C PRO A 1081 -88.24 -34.55 15.35
N GLU A 1082 -87.79 -33.34 15.68
CA GLU A 1082 -87.90 -32.15 14.82
C GLU A 1082 -87.16 -32.31 13.48
N LEU A 1083 -86.15 -33.20 13.42
CA LEU A 1083 -85.45 -33.55 12.18
C LEU A 1083 -86.31 -34.37 11.20
N GLN A 1084 -87.45 -34.92 11.65
CA GLN A 1084 -88.39 -35.65 10.79
C GLN A 1084 -88.89 -34.78 9.63
N ALA A 1085 -88.99 -33.46 9.82
CA ALA A 1085 -89.38 -32.51 8.77
C ALA A 1085 -88.45 -32.53 7.54
N TYR A 1086 -87.19 -32.97 7.72
CA TYR A 1086 -86.16 -33.06 6.67
C TYR A 1086 -85.89 -34.52 6.25
N ALA A 1087 -86.54 -35.50 6.87
CA ALA A 1087 -86.36 -36.92 6.58
C ALA A 1087 -86.81 -37.28 5.16
N ASP A 1088 -87.87 -36.62 4.68
CA ASP A 1088 -88.43 -36.86 3.35
C ASP A 1088 -87.64 -36.16 2.22
N GLU A 1089 -86.85 -35.13 2.53
CA GLU A 1089 -86.07 -34.37 1.53
C GLU A 1089 -84.68 -34.96 1.32
N THR A 1090 -84.35 -35.40 0.11
CA THR A 1090 -82.98 -35.68 -0.32
C THR A 1090 -82.15 -34.40 -0.29
N LEU A 1091 -81.38 -34.23 0.78
CA LEU A 1091 -80.45 -33.11 0.93
C LEU A 1091 -79.22 -33.33 0.03
N VAL A 1092 -78.92 -32.32 -0.77
CA VAL A 1092 -77.74 -32.27 -1.64
C VAL A 1092 -76.81 -31.19 -1.08
N GLU A 1093 -75.57 -31.59 -0.86
CA GLU A 1093 -74.49 -30.75 -0.33
C GLU A 1093 -73.50 -30.41 -1.46
N TYR A 1094 -73.10 -29.15 -1.52
CA TYR A 1094 -72.10 -28.65 -2.45
C TYR A 1094 -71.02 -27.90 -1.69
N HIS A 1095 -69.76 -28.27 -1.93
CA HIS A 1095 -68.59 -27.58 -1.41
C HIS A 1095 -68.01 -26.68 -2.51
N ALA A 1096 -68.07 -25.38 -2.29
CA ALA A 1096 -67.44 -24.42 -3.17
C ALA A 1096 -65.91 -24.54 -3.07
N LYS A 1097 -65.22 -24.62 -4.22
CA LYS A 1097 -63.75 -24.66 -4.27
C LYS A 1097 -63.09 -23.37 -3.76
N HIS A 1098 -63.79 -22.24 -3.89
CA HIS A 1098 -63.36 -20.95 -3.37
C HIS A 1098 -64.56 -20.31 -2.68
N TYR A 1099 -64.38 -19.93 -1.41
CA TYR A 1099 -65.43 -19.22 -0.69
C TYR A 1099 -65.53 -17.78 -1.20
N ILE A 1100 -66.74 -17.38 -1.60
CA ILE A 1100 -67.08 -16.00 -1.93
C ILE A 1100 -68.28 -15.64 -1.07
N SER A 1101 -68.10 -14.67 -0.17
CA SER A 1101 -69.16 -14.23 0.73
C SER A 1101 -70.34 -13.66 -0.06
N GLY A 1102 -71.54 -14.18 0.21
CA GLY A 1102 -72.77 -13.80 -0.50
C GLY A 1102 -72.88 -14.36 -1.93
N ALA A 1103 -72.17 -15.45 -2.25
CA ALA A 1103 -72.31 -16.12 -3.54
C ALA A 1103 -73.71 -16.71 -3.74
N HIS A 1104 -74.29 -16.45 -4.91
CA HIS A 1104 -75.57 -17.03 -5.31
C HIS A 1104 -75.31 -18.38 -6.00
N ILE A 1105 -75.31 -19.46 -5.23
CA ILE A 1105 -75.15 -20.82 -5.76
C ILE A 1105 -76.51 -21.36 -6.23
N LEU A 1106 -76.63 -21.55 -7.55
CA LEU A 1106 -77.85 -22.05 -8.17
C LEU A 1106 -77.70 -23.53 -8.55
N TYR A 1107 -78.62 -24.34 -8.03
CA TYR A 1107 -78.76 -25.74 -8.37
C TYR A 1107 -79.79 -25.89 -9.50
N HIS A 1108 -79.31 -26.17 -10.72
CA HIS A 1108 -80.15 -26.41 -11.88
C HIS A 1108 -80.48 -27.89 -11.97
N TYR A 1109 -81.75 -28.24 -11.90
CA TYR A 1109 -82.18 -29.63 -11.91
C TYR A 1109 -83.28 -29.91 -12.94
N ALA A 1110 -83.25 -31.10 -13.53
CA ALA A 1110 -84.25 -31.61 -14.45
C ALA A 1110 -84.61 -33.05 -14.06
N MET A 1111 -85.89 -33.29 -13.82
CA MET A 1111 -86.40 -34.62 -13.50
C MET A 1111 -86.54 -35.45 -14.78
N GLU A 1112 -86.09 -36.70 -14.72
CA GLU A 1112 -86.34 -37.71 -15.75
C GLU A 1112 -87.33 -38.73 -15.20
N LYS A 1113 -88.47 -38.86 -15.90
CA LYS A 1113 -89.51 -39.85 -15.60
C LYS A 1113 -89.73 -40.72 -16.83
N ASN A 1114 -89.58 -42.03 -16.70
CA ASN A 1114 -89.81 -43.01 -17.76
C ASN A 1114 -89.08 -42.66 -19.09
N GLY A 1115 -87.82 -42.19 -19.02
CA GLY A 1115 -87.01 -41.86 -20.20
C GLY A 1115 -87.30 -40.51 -20.86
N THR A 1116 -88.19 -39.69 -20.28
CA THR A 1116 -88.50 -38.34 -20.79
C THR A 1116 -88.04 -37.31 -19.77
N ARG A 1117 -87.23 -36.34 -20.21
CA ARG A 1117 -86.59 -35.34 -19.36
C ARG A 1117 -87.36 -34.02 -19.39
N ASP A 1118 -87.65 -33.48 -18.22
CA ASP A 1118 -88.25 -32.16 -18.05
C ASP A 1118 -87.25 -31.03 -18.35
N LYS A 1119 -87.76 -29.80 -18.50
CA LYS A 1119 -86.91 -28.61 -18.60
C LYS A 1119 -86.21 -28.35 -17.27
N TYR A 1120 -84.96 -27.90 -17.34
CA TYR A 1120 -84.21 -27.48 -16.17
C TYR A 1120 -84.90 -26.33 -15.43
N ALA A 1121 -85.06 -26.49 -14.12
CA ALA A 1121 -85.44 -25.46 -13.17
C ALA A 1121 -84.26 -25.13 -12.26
N ALA A 1122 -84.14 -23.88 -11.82
CA ALA A 1122 -83.09 -23.44 -10.91
C ALA A 1122 -83.66 -23.26 -9.50
N ARG A 1123 -82.89 -23.67 -8.48
CA ARG A 1123 -83.18 -23.42 -7.07
C ARG A 1123 -81.91 -22.95 -6.38
N GLU A 1124 -82.02 -21.90 -5.57
CA GLU A 1124 -80.90 -21.40 -4.78
C GLU A 1124 -80.57 -22.37 -3.64
N MET A 1125 -79.28 -22.66 -3.47
CA MET A 1125 -78.78 -23.44 -2.34
C MET A 1125 -78.53 -22.50 -1.16
N LYS A 1126 -78.93 -22.92 0.05
CA LYS A 1126 -78.70 -22.12 1.26
C LYS A 1126 -77.30 -22.40 1.78
N GLU A 1127 -76.54 -21.35 2.07
CA GLU A 1127 -75.28 -21.45 2.78
C GLU A 1127 -75.54 -21.93 4.21
N MET A 1128 -74.99 -23.08 4.58
CA MET A 1128 -75.15 -23.67 5.93
C MET A 1128 -73.92 -23.46 6.80
N TYR A 1129 -72.76 -23.37 6.15
CA TYR A 1129 -71.48 -23.03 6.74
C TYR A 1129 -70.60 -22.48 5.61
N GLU A 1130 -69.60 -21.67 5.91
CA GLU A 1130 -68.82 -20.96 4.89
C GLU A 1130 -68.30 -21.91 3.79
N GLY A 1131 -68.74 -21.66 2.55
CA GLY A 1131 -68.40 -22.48 1.38
C GLY A 1131 -69.16 -23.79 1.24
N VAL A 1132 -70.05 -24.14 2.17
CA VAL A 1132 -70.88 -25.35 2.15
C VAL A 1132 -72.36 -25.00 2.02
N TYR A 1133 -72.93 -25.38 0.89
CA TYR A 1133 -74.28 -25.04 0.50
C TYR A 1133 -75.14 -26.29 0.47
N VAL A 1134 -76.36 -26.21 1.01
CA VAL A 1134 -77.30 -27.33 1.08
C VAL A 1134 -78.65 -26.93 0.50
N THR A 1135 -79.26 -27.84 -0.26
CA THR A 1135 -80.65 -27.72 -0.70
C THR A 1135 -81.33 -29.10 -0.67
N GLY A 1136 -82.65 -29.14 -0.46
CA GLY A 1136 -83.41 -30.38 -0.31
C GLY A 1136 -84.37 -30.64 -1.47
N PHE A 1137 -84.44 -31.88 -1.96
CA PHE A 1137 -85.38 -32.33 -3.00
C PHE A 1137 -86.18 -33.55 -2.58
N LEU A 1138 -87.48 -33.52 -2.83
CA LEU A 1138 -88.33 -34.71 -2.72
C LEU A 1138 -88.15 -35.54 -3.99
N LEU A 1139 -87.47 -36.68 -3.88
CA LEU A 1139 -87.29 -37.65 -4.96
C LEU A 1139 -88.10 -38.91 -4.67
N PHE A 1140 -88.84 -39.39 -5.66
CA PHE A 1140 -89.57 -40.64 -5.56
C PHE A 1140 -88.85 -41.80 -6.27
N PHE A 1141 -89.20 -43.04 -5.92
CA PHE A 1141 -88.60 -44.25 -6.46
C PHE A 1141 -88.75 -44.31 -7.99
N GLY A 1142 -87.63 -44.51 -8.69
CA GLY A 1142 -87.55 -44.53 -10.15
C GLY A 1142 -87.39 -43.16 -10.81
N GLU A 1143 -87.43 -42.06 -10.03
CA GLU A 1143 -87.07 -40.73 -10.53
C GLU A 1143 -85.56 -40.55 -10.52
N GLN A 1144 -85.02 -40.04 -11.63
CA GLN A 1144 -83.65 -39.58 -11.72
C GLN A 1144 -83.64 -38.07 -11.90
N MET A 1145 -82.89 -37.37 -11.06
CA MET A 1145 -82.68 -35.94 -11.14
C MET A 1145 -81.32 -35.67 -11.75
N HIS A 1146 -81.30 -35.10 -12.94
CA HIS A 1146 -80.06 -34.60 -13.52
C HIS A 1146 -79.83 -33.17 -13.09
N TYR A 1147 -78.64 -32.86 -12.60
CA TYR A 1147 -78.33 -31.54 -12.09
C TYR A 1147 -77.01 -30.98 -12.62
N TYR A 1148 -76.91 -29.66 -12.58
CA TYR A 1148 -75.66 -28.95 -12.62
C TYR A 1148 -75.74 -27.72 -11.71
N ILE A 1149 -74.61 -27.32 -11.14
CA ILE A 1149 -74.51 -26.21 -10.20
C ILE A 1149 -73.76 -25.08 -10.90
N THR A 1150 -74.23 -23.84 -10.73
CA THR A 1150 -73.55 -22.63 -11.20
C THR A 1150 -73.26 -21.68 -10.05
N ASP A 1151 -72.08 -21.07 -10.07
CA ASP A 1151 -71.60 -20.13 -9.04
C ASP A 1151 -71.62 -18.66 -9.50
N ASP A 1152 -72.15 -18.39 -10.70
CA ASP A 1152 -72.23 -17.06 -11.29
C ASP A 1152 -73.68 -16.60 -11.53
N ALA A 1153 -73.95 -15.31 -11.34
CA ALA A 1153 -75.27 -14.72 -11.57
C ALA A 1153 -75.72 -14.77 -13.05
N ALA A 1154 -74.81 -15.06 -13.99
CA ALA A 1154 -75.12 -15.21 -15.40
C ALA A 1154 -75.47 -16.67 -15.79
N GLU A 1155 -75.43 -17.62 -14.84
CA GLU A 1155 -75.71 -19.05 -15.03
C GLU A 1155 -74.84 -19.71 -16.11
N LYS A 1156 -73.58 -19.27 -16.26
CA LYS A 1156 -72.67 -19.76 -17.31
C LYS A 1156 -71.56 -20.67 -16.78
N ASN A 1157 -71.17 -20.50 -15.52
CA ASN A 1157 -70.05 -21.22 -14.95
C ASN A 1157 -70.53 -22.48 -14.24
N VAL A 1158 -70.56 -23.60 -14.97
CA VAL A 1158 -70.93 -24.89 -14.39
C VAL A 1158 -69.77 -25.44 -13.56
N VAL A 1159 -69.96 -25.49 -12.24
CA VAL A 1159 -68.95 -25.94 -11.28
C VAL A 1159 -69.05 -27.41 -10.93
N GLU A 1160 -70.25 -27.98 -11.02
CA GLU A 1160 -70.52 -29.40 -10.79
C GLU A 1160 -71.69 -29.84 -11.67
N SER A 1161 -71.70 -31.10 -12.11
CA SER A 1161 -72.87 -31.70 -12.77
C SER A 1161 -72.92 -33.18 -12.49
N GLY A 1162 -74.12 -33.72 -12.30
CA GLY A 1162 -74.32 -35.12 -11.98
C GLY A 1162 -75.75 -35.58 -12.17
N THR A 1163 -76.01 -36.82 -11.76
CA THR A 1163 -77.34 -37.41 -11.76
C THR A 1163 -77.56 -38.07 -10.41
N ILE A 1164 -78.60 -37.66 -9.70
CA ILE A 1164 -79.02 -38.22 -8.42
C ILE A 1164 -80.28 -39.04 -8.68
N GLY A 1165 -80.18 -40.36 -8.50
CA GLY A 1165 -81.31 -41.28 -8.57
C GLY A 1165 -81.54 -41.92 -7.22
N GLN A 1166 -82.79 -42.23 -6.90
CA GLN A 1166 -83.12 -43.00 -5.70
C GLN A 1166 -83.04 -44.51 -6.02
N ASP A 1167 -81.85 -45.10 -5.89
CA ASP A 1167 -81.64 -46.56 -6.05
C ASP A 1167 -81.93 -47.32 -4.73
N ALA A 1168 -83.08 -47.99 -4.69
CA ALA A 1168 -83.41 -49.22 -3.94
C ALA A 1168 -82.77 -49.52 -2.55
N ARG A 1169 -82.53 -48.52 -1.70
CA ARG A 1169 -82.34 -48.72 -0.24
C ARG A 1169 -83.17 -47.71 0.55
N ILE A 1170 -84.37 -48.14 0.93
CA ILE A 1170 -85.20 -47.46 1.93
C ILE A 1170 -84.87 -48.09 3.30
N PRO A 1171 -84.47 -47.30 4.32
CA PRO A 1171 -84.47 -47.75 5.72
C PRO A 1171 -85.91 -48.03 6.18
N GLU A 1172 -86.04 -48.95 7.13
CA GLU A 1172 -87.28 -49.59 7.59
C GLU A 1172 -88.51 -48.66 7.82
N GLU A 1173 -89.68 -49.21 7.43
CA GLU A 1173 -91.05 -48.80 7.79
C GLU A 1173 -91.30 -47.35 8.23
N SER A 1174 -91.31 -46.39 7.30
CA SER A 1174 -92.04 -45.13 7.52
C SER A 1174 -93.49 -45.26 7.02
N ASP A 1175 -94.44 -45.15 7.95
CA ASP A 1175 -95.89 -45.13 7.66
C ASP A 1175 -96.39 -43.70 7.36
N ASP A 1176 -95.49 -42.83 6.87
CA ASP A 1176 -95.79 -41.45 6.48
C ASP A 1176 -96.24 -41.36 5.01
N ARG A 1177 -96.96 -40.30 4.68
CA ARG A 1177 -97.56 -40.01 3.38
C ARG A 1177 -96.56 -40.20 2.22
N PHE A 1178 -95.34 -39.69 2.36
CA PHE A 1178 -94.32 -39.78 1.33
C PHE A 1178 -93.75 -41.20 1.20
N GLY A 1179 -93.52 -41.90 2.32
CA GLY A 1179 -93.14 -43.32 2.34
C GLY A 1179 -94.16 -44.22 1.64
N MET A 1180 -95.46 -43.95 1.83
CA MET A 1180 -96.53 -44.67 1.13
C MET A 1180 -96.54 -44.41 -0.37
N ILE A 1181 -96.40 -43.15 -0.79
CA ILE A 1181 -96.33 -42.79 -2.22
C ILE A 1181 -95.10 -43.45 -2.85
N ASN A 1182 -93.95 -43.42 -2.18
CA ASN A 1182 -92.73 -44.04 -2.68
C ASN A 1182 -92.87 -45.55 -2.87
N ARG A 1183 -93.54 -46.22 -1.95
CA ARG A 1183 -93.81 -47.65 -2.03
C ARG A 1183 -94.81 -48.00 -3.14
N ILE A 1184 -95.80 -47.16 -3.38
CA ILE A 1184 -96.72 -47.28 -4.51
C ILE A 1184 -95.94 -47.14 -5.82
N SER A 1185 -95.10 -46.11 -5.95
CA SER A 1185 -94.24 -45.89 -7.12
C SER A 1185 -93.27 -47.05 -7.37
N MET A 1186 -92.69 -47.62 -6.30
CA MET A 1186 -91.83 -48.81 -6.36
C MET A 1186 -92.57 -50.05 -6.85
N LEU A 1187 -93.75 -50.34 -6.30
CA LEU A 1187 -94.55 -51.51 -6.69
C LEU A 1187 -95.04 -51.40 -8.14
N ALA A 1188 -95.40 -50.19 -8.58
CA ALA A 1188 -95.77 -49.91 -9.97
C ALA A 1188 -94.57 -50.06 -10.93
N ALA A 1189 -93.39 -49.54 -10.58
CA ALA A 1189 -92.19 -49.67 -11.40
C ALA A 1189 -91.68 -51.12 -11.51
N LEU A 1190 -91.94 -51.96 -10.50
CA LEU A 1190 -91.62 -53.40 -10.50
C LEU A 1190 -92.68 -54.27 -11.23
N GLY A 1191 -93.72 -53.67 -11.82
CA GLY A 1191 -94.78 -54.36 -12.56
C GLY A 1191 -95.77 -55.14 -11.70
N ARG A 1192 -95.89 -54.82 -10.40
CA ARG A 1192 -96.83 -55.46 -9.45
C ARG A 1192 -98.09 -54.60 -9.29
N ASP A 1193 -98.81 -54.41 -10.38
CA ASP A 1193 -99.90 -53.43 -10.47
C ASP A 1193 -101.08 -53.69 -9.51
N GLU A 1194 -101.42 -54.96 -9.22
CA GLU A 1194 -102.50 -55.29 -8.27
C GLU A 1194 -102.20 -54.82 -6.83
N GLU A 1195 -100.97 -55.03 -6.36
CA GLU A 1195 -100.55 -54.60 -5.03
C GLU A 1195 -100.37 -53.08 -4.95
N ALA A 1196 -99.93 -52.45 -6.04
CA ALA A 1196 -99.88 -51.00 -6.15
C ALA A 1196 -101.30 -50.39 -6.07
N LEU A 1197 -102.28 -50.98 -6.77
CA LEU A 1197 -103.69 -50.53 -6.72
C LEU A 1197 -104.32 -50.68 -5.33
N GLU A 1198 -104.04 -51.77 -4.61
CA GLU A 1198 -104.52 -51.97 -3.24
C GLU A 1198 -103.93 -50.91 -2.28
N ARG A 1199 -102.63 -50.61 -2.42
CA ARG A 1199 -101.97 -49.56 -1.65
C ARG A 1199 -102.42 -48.15 -2.05
N ILE A 1200 -102.73 -47.90 -3.32
CA ILE A 1200 -103.36 -46.65 -3.78
C ILE A 1200 -104.75 -46.49 -3.15
N SER A 1201 -105.54 -47.57 -3.05
CA SER A 1201 -106.85 -47.54 -2.39
C SER A 1201 -106.72 -47.21 -0.89
N ASN A 1202 -105.76 -47.83 -0.20
CA ASN A 1202 -105.50 -47.51 1.21
C ASN A 1202 -104.97 -46.09 1.41
N TYR A 1203 -104.06 -45.63 0.56
CA TYR A 1203 -103.53 -44.27 0.60
C TYR A 1203 -104.64 -43.24 0.31
N SER A 1204 -105.48 -43.46 -0.71
CA SER A 1204 -106.60 -42.57 -1.04
C SER A 1204 -107.69 -42.57 0.03
N HIS A 1205 -107.94 -43.71 0.70
CA HIS A 1205 -108.84 -43.76 1.84
C HIS A 1205 -108.28 -42.98 3.05
N ARG A 1206 -106.98 -43.12 3.37
CA ARG A 1206 -106.30 -42.30 4.39
C ARG A 1206 -106.29 -40.82 4.02
N ALA A 1207 -105.99 -40.47 2.77
CA ALA A 1207 -105.97 -39.10 2.29
C ALA A 1207 -107.37 -38.46 2.30
N TYR A 1208 -108.41 -39.23 1.94
CA TYR A 1208 -109.81 -38.81 2.07
C TYR A 1208 -110.16 -38.60 3.53
N LEU A 1209 -109.82 -39.54 4.44
CA LEU A 1209 -110.05 -39.41 5.88
C LEU A 1209 -109.37 -38.17 6.47
N VAL A 1210 -108.08 -37.95 6.18
CA VAL A 1210 -107.33 -36.76 6.61
C VAL A 1210 -107.99 -35.50 6.06
N LYS A 1211 -108.31 -35.47 4.76
CA LYS A 1211 -108.97 -34.30 4.16
C LYS A 1211 -110.34 -34.04 4.77
N SER A 1212 -111.15 -35.07 5.03
CA SER A 1212 -112.45 -34.90 5.70
C SER A 1212 -112.32 -34.50 7.18
N ILE A 1213 -111.33 -35.02 7.92
CA ILE A 1213 -111.10 -34.67 9.32
C ILE A 1213 -110.59 -33.23 9.44
N PHE A 1214 -109.72 -32.77 8.54
CA PHE A 1214 -109.18 -31.41 8.56
C PHE A 1214 -110.07 -30.38 7.83
N GLU A 1215 -110.92 -30.77 6.86
CA GLU A 1215 -111.98 -29.91 6.31
C GLU A 1215 -113.15 -29.77 7.30
N GLU A 1216 -113.45 -30.78 8.14
CA GLU A 1216 -114.37 -30.63 9.28
C GLU A 1216 -113.75 -29.81 10.43
N TYR A 1217 -112.42 -29.79 10.58
CA TYR A 1217 -111.73 -28.89 11.53
C TYR A 1217 -111.66 -27.44 11.03
N ALA A 1218 -111.47 -27.19 9.73
CA ALA A 1218 -111.50 -25.84 9.14
C ALA A 1218 -112.93 -25.24 9.06
N ALA A 1219 -113.97 -26.06 9.17
CA ALA A 1219 -115.37 -25.62 9.33
C ALA A 1219 -115.84 -25.54 10.79
N GLY A 1220 -114.97 -25.87 11.76
CA GLY A 1220 -115.24 -25.90 13.19
C GLY A 1220 -114.58 -24.77 14.02
N GLU A 1221 -113.70 -23.96 13.42
CA GLU A 1221 -113.04 -22.80 14.06
C GLU A 1221 -113.62 -21.44 13.61
N ASP A 1222 -114.94 -21.32 13.63
CA ASP A 1222 -115.64 -20.01 13.69
C ASP A 1222 -116.50 -19.93 14.98
N GLY A 1223 -115.95 -20.46 16.09
CA GLY A 1223 -116.66 -20.59 17.35
C GLY A 1223 -115.77 -20.76 18.58
N VAL A 1224 -115.19 -19.64 19.03
CA VAL A 1224 -114.77 -19.35 20.42
C VAL A 1224 -113.35 -19.80 20.88
N HIS A 1225 -112.53 -18.75 21.11
CA HIS A 1225 -111.27 -18.60 21.87
C HIS A 1225 -109.92 -18.73 21.17
#